data_AF-A0A3D3UQR1-F1
#
_entry.id   AF-A0A3D3UQR1-F1
#
_cell.length_a   1.000
_cell.length_b   1.000
_cell.length_c   1.000
_cell.angle_alpha   90.00
_cell.angle_beta   90.00
_cell.angle_gamma   90.00
#
_symmetry.space_group_name_H-M   'P 1'
#
loop_
_entity.id
_entity.type
_entity.pdbx_description
1 polymer ?
#
loop_
_entity_poly.entity_id
_entity_poly.type
_entity_poly.pdbx_seq_one_letter_code
_entity_poly.pdbx_strand_id
1 'polypeptide(L)'
;MAGLTAGAVLVRRFLSEEKTNRNERLLLLVIFVHSLLLCSIAFWPGGQWTHVTFAIAFILCGVCTGCYFPIAAGQLAGSGFETGLAGSMLETADHIGAAAGGAVTSLAMVPVLGTKMALLVSVMFILANLPAATLKIARPQKLWFLDTKALRFRSLGYVLFGIGASVVLCSNLLAYAGVRLRPSLPLYSAQALAGELRIEQQSAVLGESAHKVDYFRALDANDLLTGYIFSSEDLAPEVRGFGGKINLAIYVDDRDGSLIGFHMMRSNETPAYLELLSEWCDSLIGRKLFQSGPFADIQAVTGATVSSEAIVSALETSGQRFAAEVLSRPTDPLAEQPAHRAKYLPDTQAIYLIAAFALALIVTYLGGFWSRLVVLCLSLGIGGIWLNAQYSSEQIVTILSGYTPAIAVTGAFLLVVVVPLLVIIFGNLYCGYICPFGAAQELIGYILPERFKPPISNESMRKARFVKYVILLIVVIVFFASRDRTTLVADPLISVFGGRFTTGDFRSAFLFVVAAALLGSLFWPRFWCRYLCPAGAFLSILNHVAILKRYLPAKKFGRCQFGLTGRDNADCIQCDKCRFEKFDRAAAAKRREFAGAFAACVLIAALFISVVSADRFLKVVPAGQEAATVSASGGQPRDVDAQRVRTMMRENKLSDKEAEFYKKVE
;
A
#
# COMPACT_ATOMS: atom_id res chain seq x y z
N MET A 1 35.60 -22.84 13.45
CA MET A 1 36.71 -22.18 14.16
C MET A 1 37.89 -21.83 13.26
N ALA A 2 38.52 -22.79 12.56
CA ALA A 2 39.68 -22.50 11.70
C ALA A 2 39.49 -21.34 10.70
N GLY A 3 38.37 -21.29 9.98
CA GLY A 3 38.04 -20.17 9.07
C GLY A 3 37.93 -18.83 9.80
N LEU A 4 37.22 -18.78 10.93
CA LEU A 4 37.07 -17.56 11.74
C LEU A 4 38.43 -17.02 12.20
N THR A 5 39.29 -17.89 12.73
CA THR A 5 40.65 -17.53 13.15
C THR A 5 41.48 -17.01 11.97
N ALA A 6 41.42 -17.67 10.81
CA ALA A 6 42.13 -17.25 9.62
C ALA A 6 41.68 -15.86 9.12
N GLY A 7 40.37 -15.60 9.09
CA GLY A 7 39.82 -14.29 8.74
C GLY A 7 40.26 -13.18 9.71
N ALA A 8 40.23 -13.48 11.01
CA ALA A 8 40.64 -12.53 12.03
C ALA A 8 42.14 -12.16 11.90
N VAL A 9 43.01 -13.15 11.68
CA VAL A 9 44.45 -12.96 11.46
C VAL A 9 44.72 -12.18 10.16
N LEU A 10 44.00 -12.51 9.09
CA LEU A 10 44.14 -11.86 7.79
C LEU A 10 43.88 -10.36 7.90
N VAL A 11 42.74 -9.98 8.49
CA VAL A 11 42.33 -8.59 8.60
C VAL A 11 43.17 -7.79 9.58
N ARG A 12 43.65 -8.42 10.66
CA ARG A 12 44.54 -7.76 11.64
C ARG A 12 45.77 -7.13 10.99
N ARG A 13 46.31 -7.73 9.93
CA ARG A 13 47.47 -7.19 9.19
C ARG A 13 47.16 -5.88 8.44
N PHE A 14 45.90 -5.60 8.14
CA PHE A 14 45.47 -4.43 7.38
C PHE A 14 44.85 -3.32 8.25
N LEU A 15 44.53 -3.62 9.52
CA LEU A 15 44.03 -2.63 10.46
C LEU A 15 45.08 -1.56 10.77
N SER A 16 44.66 -0.30 10.86
CA SER A 16 45.49 0.83 11.30
C SER A 16 44.94 1.36 12.60
N GLU A 17 45.80 1.65 13.57
CA GLU A 17 45.40 2.40 14.77
C GLU A 17 45.13 3.89 14.44
N GLU A 18 45.85 4.46 13.47
CA GLU A 18 45.77 5.91 13.16
C GLU A 18 44.79 6.33 12.05
N LYS A 19 44.23 5.40 11.26
CA LYS A 19 43.48 5.73 10.01
C LYS A 19 42.07 5.13 9.98
N THR A 20 41.10 5.79 10.61
CA THR A 20 39.68 5.38 10.67
C THR A 20 39.07 5.10 9.29
N ASN A 21 39.40 5.90 8.27
CA ASN A 21 38.92 5.69 6.90
C ASN A 21 39.40 4.38 6.26
N ARG A 22 40.57 3.86 6.66
CA ARG A 22 41.09 2.59 6.14
C ARG A 22 40.28 1.41 6.67
N ASN A 23 39.91 1.45 7.95
CA ASN A 23 39.13 0.40 8.60
C ASN A 23 37.69 0.34 8.03
N GLU A 24 37.08 1.50 7.73
CA GLU A 24 35.75 1.55 7.09
C GLU A 24 35.77 1.05 5.63
N ARG A 25 36.82 1.35 4.85
CA ARG A 25 36.99 0.79 3.50
C ARG A 25 37.18 -0.73 3.54
N LEU A 26 37.91 -1.22 4.54
CA LEU A 26 38.10 -2.65 4.76
C LEU A 26 36.77 -3.33 5.11
N LEU A 27 35.93 -2.71 5.95
CA LEU A 27 34.57 -3.17 6.24
C LEU A 27 33.72 -3.28 4.97
N LEU A 28 33.73 -2.26 4.11
CA LEU A 28 33.01 -2.28 2.83
C LEU A 28 33.48 -3.42 1.92
N LEU A 29 34.79 -3.64 1.84
CA LEU A 29 35.36 -4.74 1.06
C LEU A 29 34.88 -6.11 1.59
N VAL A 30 34.92 -6.32 2.91
CA VAL A 30 34.46 -7.56 3.54
C VAL A 30 32.96 -7.77 3.29
N ILE A 31 32.13 -6.74 3.46
CA ILE A 31 30.69 -6.79 3.15
C ILE A 31 30.46 -7.21 1.70
N PHE A 32 31.18 -6.61 0.75
CA PHE A 32 31.06 -6.94 -0.67
C PHE A 32 31.47 -8.38 -0.97
N VAL A 33 32.65 -8.80 -0.53
CA VAL A 33 33.19 -10.16 -0.77
C VAL A 33 32.29 -11.22 -0.13
N HIS A 34 31.84 -11.00 1.10
CA HIS A 34 30.97 -11.93 1.81
C HIS A 34 29.60 -12.07 1.12
N SER A 35 29.02 -10.95 0.69
CA SER A 35 27.75 -10.94 -0.06
C SER A 35 27.89 -11.69 -1.38
N LEU A 36 28.98 -11.47 -2.12
CA LEU A 36 29.27 -12.16 -3.37
C LEU A 36 29.42 -13.67 -3.16
N LEU A 37 30.17 -14.08 -2.12
CA LEU A 37 30.35 -15.50 -1.78
C LEU A 37 29.01 -16.18 -1.48
N LEU A 38 28.16 -15.57 -0.64
CA LEU A 38 26.85 -16.13 -0.31
C LEU A 38 25.92 -16.18 -1.53
N CYS A 39 25.95 -15.19 -2.40
CA CYS A 39 25.23 -15.24 -3.68
C CYS A 39 25.73 -16.41 -4.55
N SER A 40 27.05 -16.58 -4.69
CA SER A 40 27.63 -17.68 -5.45
C SER A 40 27.21 -19.05 -4.91
N ILE A 41 27.15 -19.21 -3.58
CA ILE A 41 26.65 -20.43 -2.93
C ILE A 41 25.15 -20.61 -3.20
N ALA A 42 24.35 -19.55 -3.10
CA ALA A 42 22.90 -19.59 -3.31
C ALA A 42 22.51 -19.97 -4.76
N PHE A 43 23.35 -19.62 -5.74
CA PHE A 43 23.14 -19.94 -7.15
C PHE A 43 23.95 -21.14 -7.63
N TRP A 44 24.64 -21.86 -6.74
CA TRP A 44 25.40 -23.06 -7.10
C TRP A 44 24.46 -24.20 -7.54
N PRO A 45 24.73 -24.91 -8.65
CA PRO A 45 23.88 -26.00 -9.12
C PRO A 45 23.77 -27.13 -8.08
N GLY A 46 22.54 -27.53 -7.73
CA GLY A 46 22.26 -28.50 -6.67
C GLY A 46 22.95 -29.87 -6.88
N GLY A 47 23.08 -30.32 -8.13
CA GLY A 47 23.72 -31.60 -8.47
C GLY A 47 25.25 -31.61 -8.42
N GLN A 48 25.90 -30.46 -8.14
CA GLN A 48 27.36 -30.33 -8.13
C GLN A 48 27.96 -30.19 -6.72
N TRP A 49 27.15 -30.35 -5.67
CA TRP A 49 27.64 -30.33 -4.30
C TRP A 49 28.36 -31.64 -3.95
N THR A 50 29.66 -31.54 -3.72
CA THR A 50 30.49 -32.58 -3.10
C THR A 50 30.89 -32.18 -1.67
N HIS A 51 31.25 -33.14 -0.81
CA HIS A 51 31.77 -32.85 0.52
C HIS A 51 32.94 -31.86 0.51
N VAL A 52 33.80 -31.93 -0.52
CA VAL A 52 34.94 -31.02 -0.69
C VAL A 52 34.47 -29.60 -1.01
N THR A 53 33.59 -29.44 -2.00
CA THR A 53 33.05 -28.10 -2.35
C THR A 53 32.28 -27.47 -1.18
N PHE A 54 31.57 -28.27 -0.40
CA PHE A 54 30.91 -27.81 0.82
C PHE A 54 31.93 -27.36 1.88
N ALA A 55 32.96 -28.16 2.14
CA ALA A 55 34.01 -27.81 3.10
C ALA A 55 34.73 -26.51 2.72
N ILE A 56 35.02 -26.31 1.43
CA ILE A 56 35.61 -25.08 0.92
C ILE A 56 34.66 -23.89 1.16
N ALA A 57 33.39 -24.00 0.76
CA ALA A 57 32.40 -22.94 0.95
C ALA A 57 32.25 -22.60 2.45
N PHE A 58 32.18 -23.61 3.30
CA PHE A 58 32.06 -23.45 4.76
C PHE A 58 33.27 -22.73 5.36
N ILE A 59 34.48 -23.11 4.97
CA ILE A 59 35.71 -22.44 5.42
C ILE A 59 35.74 -20.98 4.94
N LEU A 60 35.43 -20.72 3.67
CA LEU A 60 35.42 -19.36 3.10
C LEU A 60 34.40 -18.45 3.79
N CYS A 61 33.20 -18.95 4.10
CA CYS A 61 32.21 -18.22 4.90
C CYS A 61 32.74 -17.94 6.31
N GLY A 62 33.44 -18.91 6.92
CA GLY A 62 34.12 -18.74 8.19
C GLY A 62 35.19 -17.64 8.14
N VAL A 63 35.98 -17.59 7.07
CA VAL A 63 36.99 -16.53 6.85
C VAL A 63 36.32 -15.16 6.76
N CYS A 64 35.29 -15.01 5.92
CA CYS A 64 34.57 -13.73 5.79
C CYS A 64 33.95 -13.27 7.11
N THR A 65 33.40 -14.21 7.90
CA THR A 65 32.79 -13.90 9.19
C THR A 65 33.84 -13.50 10.24
N GLY A 66 35.00 -14.17 10.24
CA GLY A 66 36.10 -13.87 11.17
C GLY A 66 36.72 -12.49 10.98
N CYS A 67 36.55 -11.89 9.79
CA CYS A 67 37.02 -10.55 9.48
C CYS A 67 36.32 -9.44 10.30
N TYR A 68 35.05 -9.62 10.70
CA TYR A 68 34.27 -8.54 11.32
C TYR A 68 34.73 -8.20 12.74
N PHE A 69 35.14 -9.19 13.53
CA PHE A 69 35.47 -9.00 14.94
C PHE A 69 36.67 -8.04 15.14
N PRO A 70 37.81 -8.21 14.46
CA PRO A 70 38.93 -7.26 14.58
C PRO A 70 38.60 -5.86 14.05
N ILE A 71 37.77 -5.76 13.00
CA ILE A 71 37.33 -4.45 12.45
C ILE A 71 36.50 -3.71 13.49
N ALA A 72 35.55 -4.40 14.11
CA ALA A 72 34.71 -3.82 15.15
C ALA A 72 35.53 -3.41 16.38
N ALA A 73 36.51 -4.22 16.79
CA ALA A 73 37.46 -3.89 17.84
C ALA A 73 38.27 -2.62 17.52
N GLY A 74 38.80 -2.51 16.29
CA GLY A 74 39.52 -1.32 15.84
C GLY A 74 38.63 -0.05 15.82
N GLN A 75 37.35 -0.19 15.48
CA GLN A 75 36.39 0.93 15.51
C GLN A 75 36.07 1.39 16.94
N LEU A 76 35.89 0.45 17.88
CA LEU A 76 35.64 0.77 19.29
C LEU A 76 36.86 1.42 19.96
N ALA A 77 38.06 0.87 19.70
CA ALA A 77 39.32 1.46 20.18
C ALA A 77 39.52 2.88 19.65
N GLY A 78 39.30 3.10 18.34
CA GLY A 78 39.36 4.43 17.73
C GLY A 78 38.27 5.40 18.20
N SER A 79 37.25 4.91 18.92
CA SER A 79 36.18 5.71 19.52
C SER A 79 36.43 6.05 20.99
N GLY A 80 37.59 5.67 21.55
CA GLY A 80 37.99 5.98 22.92
C GLY A 80 37.38 5.07 23.99
N PHE A 81 36.83 3.91 23.62
CA PHE A 81 36.38 2.92 24.59
C PHE A 81 37.59 2.23 25.24
N GLU A 82 37.50 1.95 26.54
CA GLU A 82 38.47 1.12 27.26
C GLU A 82 38.48 -0.28 26.64
N THR A 83 39.68 -0.88 26.50
CA THR A 83 39.88 -2.16 25.80
C THR A 83 39.07 -3.30 26.41
N GLY A 84 38.98 -3.37 27.74
CA GLY A 84 38.17 -4.37 28.45
C GLY A 84 36.65 -4.21 28.21
N LEU A 85 36.17 -2.96 28.15
CA LEU A 85 34.77 -2.67 27.84
C LEU A 85 34.46 -2.98 26.37
N ALA A 86 35.34 -2.61 25.44
CA ALA A 86 35.19 -2.93 24.03
C ALA A 86 35.16 -4.46 23.80
N GLY A 87 36.07 -5.19 24.46
CA GLY A 87 36.11 -6.66 24.39
C GLY A 87 34.82 -7.30 24.91
N SER A 88 34.34 -6.90 26.08
CA SER A 88 33.10 -7.47 26.66
C SER A 88 31.86 -7.15 25.82
N MET A 89 31.76 -5.94 25.25
CA MET A 89 30.67 -5.57 24.34
C MET A 89 30.69 -6.41 23.06
N LEU A 90 31.87 -6.67 22.49
CA LEU A 90 32.01 -7.48 21.27
C LEU A 90 31.69 -8.95 21.51
N GLU A 91 32.20 -9.53 22.60
CA GLU A 91 31.93 -10.93 22.96
C GLU A 91 30.44 -11.16 23.20
N THR A 92 29.80 -10.23 23.91
CA THR A 92 28.34 -10.27 24.15
C THR A 92 27.57 -10.18 22.84
N ALA A 93 27.96 -9.27 21.94
CA ALA A 93 27.31 -9.11 20.65
C ALA A 93 27.48 -10.34 19.75
N ASP A 94 28.66 -10.96 19.74
CA ASP A 94 28.95 -12.16 18.96
C ASP A 94 28.12 -13.36 19.43
N HIS A 95 28.08 -13.62 20.74
CA HIS A 95 27.28 -14.72 21.30
C HIS A 95 25.78 -14.54 21.07
N ILE A 96 25.25 -13.34 21.31
CA ILE A 96 23.82 -13.05 21.08
C ILE A 96 23.50 -13.17 19.59
N GLY A 97 24.37 -12.63 18.72
CA GLY A 97 24.21 -12.70 17.27
C GLY A 97 24.24 -14.14 16.76
N ALA A 98 25.19 -14.95 17.22
CA ALA A 98 25.30 -16.36 16.86
C ALA A 98 24.10 -17.18 17.33
N ALA A 99 23.63 -16.97 18.57
CA ALA A 99 22.46 -17.65 19.10
C ALA A 99 21.19 -17.28 18.33
N ALA A 100 20.94 -15.97 18.13
CA ALA A 100 19.78 -15.49 17.40
C ALA A 100 19.82 -15.93 15.93
N GLY A 101 20.96 -15.79 15.26
CA GLY A 101 21.15 -16.19 13.87
C GLY A 101 20.98 -17.70 13.68
N GLY A 102 21.54 -18.52 14.57
CA GLY A 102 21.37 -19.97 14.57
C GLY A 102 19.90 -20.38 14.74
N ALA A 103 19.20 -19.83 15.73
CA ALA A 103 17.79 -20.11 15.98
C ALA A 103 16.90 -19.70 14.80
N VAL A 104 17.02 -18.46 14.32
CA VAL A 104 16.20 -17.95 13.21
C VAL A 104 16.48 -18.70 11.91
N THR A 105 17.74 -19.00 11.61
CA THR A 105 18.09 -19.68 10.36
C THR A 105 17.59 -21.12 10.34
N SER A 106 17.78 -21.85 11.45
CA SER A 106 17.44 -23.28 11.55
C SER A 106 15.95 -23.53 11.76
N LEU A 107 15.28 -22.76 12.61
CA LEU A 107 13.87 -22.99 12.97
C LEU A 107 12.89 -22.33 11.99
N ALA A 108 13.30 -21.25 11.30
CA ALA A 108 12.40 -20.48 10.44
C ALA A 108 12.89 -20.37 9.00
N MET A 109 14.08 -19.80 8.76
CA MET A 109 14.47 -19.43 7.38
C MET A 109 14.62 -20.64 6.47
N VAL A 110 15.38 -21.68 6.88
CA VAL A 110 15.63 -22.85 6.03
C VAL A 110 14.37 -23.70 5.81
N PRO A 111 13.57 -24.06 6.84
CA PRO A 111 12.36 -24.85 6.63
C PRO A 111 11.30 -24.15 5.77
N VAL A 112 11.16 -22.83 5.90
CA VAL A 112 10.10 -22.06 5.22
C VAL A 112 10.51 -21.61 3.83
N LEU A 113 11.75 -21.13 3.66
CA LEU A 113 12.21 -20.52 2.40
C LEU A 113 13.04 -21.45 1.53
N GLY A 114 13.51 -22.56 2.10
CA GLY A 114 14.60 -23.32 1.54
C GLY A 114 15.94 -22.61 1.70
N THR A 115 17.02 -23.36 1.48
CA THR A 115 18.41 -22.90 1.69
C THR A 115 18.79 -21.71 0.81
N LYS A 116 18.38 -21.70 -0.45
CA LYS A 116 18.70 -20.63 -1.41
C LYS A 116 18.18 -19.27 -0.96
N MET A 117 16.89 -19.20 -0.63
CA MET A 117 16.27 -17.93 -0.24
C MET A 117 16.74 -17.50 1.16
N ALA A 118 17.02 -18.44 2.07
CA ALA A 118 17.63 -18.14 3.36
C ALA A 118 19.00 -17.44 3.19
N LEU A 119 19.85 -17.92 2.27
CA LEU A 119 21.13 -17.27 1.96
C LEU A 119 20.95 -15.86 1.39
N LEU A 120 19.98 -15.64 0.50
CA LEU A 120 19.69 -14.30 -0.05
C LEU A 120 19.20 -13.32 1.02
N VAL A 121 18.41 -13.79 1.99
CA VAL A 121 18.00 -12.96 3.14
C VAL A 121 19.23 -12.61 4.00
N SER A 122 20.15 -13.54 4.23
CA SER A 122 21.42 -13.25 4.94
C SER A 122 22.28 -12.22 4.20
N VAL A 123 22.35 -12.30 2.86
CA VAL A 123 23.00 -11.26 2.02
C VAL A 123 22.35 -9.90 2.25
N MET A 124 21.02 -9.82 2.29
CA MET A 124 20.31 -8.57 2.55
C MET A 124 20.67 -7.98 3.92
N PHE A 125 20.74 -8.81 4.97
CA PHE A 125 21.16 -8.35 6.31
C PHE A 125 22.60 -7.82 6.33
N ILE A 126 23.51 -8.47 5.59
CA ILE A 126 24.90 -7.99 5.47
C ILE A 126 24.93 -6.64 4.75
N LEU A 127 24.23 -6.52 3.61
CA LEU A 127 24.15 -5.28 2.82
C LEU A 127 23.46 -4.13 3.55
N ALA A 128 22.56 -4.40 4.50
CA ALA A 128 21.91 -3.38 5.33
C ALA A 128 22.91 -2.52 6.14
N ASN A 129 24.15 -2.98 6.32
CA ASN A 129 25.21 -2.24 6.99
C ASN A 129 25.96 -1.25 6.08
N LEU A 130 25.76 -1.32 4.77
CA LEU A 130 26.43 -0.47 3.77
C LEU A 130 26.19 1.05 3.97
N PRO A 131 24.96 1.52 4.27
CA PRO A 131 24.71 2.95 4.47
C PRO A 131 25.51 3.52 5.65
N ALA A 132 25.60 2.79 6.76
CA ALA A 132 26.33 3.24 7.94
C ALA A 132 27.84 3.37 7.68
N ALA A 133 28.45 2.38 7.02
CA ALA A 133 29.86 2.38 6.65
C ALA A 133 30.19 3.50 5.64
N THR A 134 29.35 3.67 4.60
CA THR A 134 29.57 4.73 3.58
C THR A 134 29.39 6.14 4.14
N LEU A 135 28.43 6.36 5.04
CA LEU A 135 28.21 7.65 5.72
C LEU A 135 29.41 8.10 6.56
N LYS A 136 30.05 7.16 7.28
CA LYS A 136 31.25 7.46 8.08
C LYS A 136 32.43 7.90 7.22
N ILE A 137 32.64 7.25 6.06
CA ILE A 137 33.68 7.62 5.10
C ILE A 137 33.41 9.00 4.49
N ALA A 138 32.16 9.29 4.15
CA ALA A 138 31.78 10.55 3.50
C ALA A 138 31.79 11.76 4.46
N ARG A 139 31.56 11.55 5.77
CA ARG A 139 31.46 12.64 6.76
C ARG A 139 32.13 12.28 8.10
N PRO A 140 33.47 12.19 8.17
CA PRO A 140 34.19 11.77 9.38
C PRO A 140 34.01 12.72 10.58
N GLN A 141 33.88 14.04 10.35
CA GLN A 141 33.84 15.05 11.43
C GLN A 141 32.45 15.23 12.09
N LYS A 142 31.36 14.73 11.52
CA LYS A 142 29.99 15.01 12.02
C LYS A 142 29.44 13.98 13.01
N LEU A 143 30.15 12.89 13.29
CA LEU A 143 29.67 11.84 14.19
C LEU A 143 30.07 12.01 15.67
N TRP A 144 30.97 12.94 16.00
CA TRP A 144 31.65 12.93 17.31
C TRP A 144 31.15 13.89 18.40
N PHE A 145 30.01 14.55 18.20
CA PHE A 145 29.31 15.22 19.30
C PHE A 145 27.86 14.75 19.36
N LEU A 146 27.65 13.56 19.92
CA LEU A 146 26.33 13.05 20.27
C LEU A 146 26.23 12.94 21.78
N ASP A 147 25.48 13.89 22.35
CA ASP A 147 24.90 13.85 23.69
C ASP A 147 24.47 12.41 24.05
N THR A 148 25.03 11.86 25.13
CA THR A 148 24.93 10.45 25.52
C THR A 148 23.48 9.97 25.68
N LYS A 149 22.57 10.88 26.05
CA LYS A 149 21.13 10.59 26.14
C LYS A 149 20.47 10.47 24.76
N ALA A 150 20.88 11.28 23.78
CA ALA A 150 20.37 11.20 22.41
C ALA A 150 20.85 9.92 21.70
N LEU A 151 22.02 9.40 22.07
CA LEU A 151 22.54 8.12 21.58
C LEU A 151 21.69 6.94 22.06
N ARG A 152 21.30 6.90 23.35
CA ARG A 152 20.44 5.83 23.92
C ARG A 152 19.04 5.77 23.29
N PHE A 153 18.41 6.92 23.03
CA PHE A 153 17.10 6.94 22.34
C PHE A 153 17.22 6.51 20.88
N ARG A 154 18.32 6.84 20.20
CA ARG A 154 18.59 6.39 18.83
C ARG A 154 18.87 4.90 18.76
N SER A 155 19.70 4.37 19.66
CA SER A 155 19.99 2.93 19.73
C SER A 155 18.74 2.13 20.04
N LEU A 156 17.91 2.58 21.00
CA LEU A 156 16.61 1.98 21.27
C LEU A 156 15.73 2.01 20.01
N GLY A 157 15.64 3.16 19.31
CA GLY A 157 14.88 3.27 18.06
C GLY A 157 15.32 2.27 16.99
N TYR A 158 16.62 2.06 16.80
CA TYR A 158 17.13 1.06 15.84
C TYR A 158 16.83 -0.38 16.26
N VAL A 159 16.94 -0.70 17.55
CA VAL A 159 16.59 -2.02 18.08
C VAL A 159 15.10 -2.29 17.88
N LEU A 160 14.24 -1.34 18.24
CA LEU A 160 12.79 -1.46 18.06
C LEU A 160 12.42 -1.61 16.57
N PHE A 161 13.06 -0.85 15.68
CA PHE A 161 12.88 -0.99 14.23
C PHE A 161 13.31 -2.38 13.74
N GLY A 162 14.46 -2.89 14.18
CA GLY A 162 14.96 -4.21 13.83
C GLY A 162 14.04 -5.35 14.29
N ILE A 163 13.48 -5.25 15.50
CA ILE A 163 12.47 -6.19 16.02
C ILE A 163 11.22 -6.14 15.14
N GLY A 164 10.68 -4.95 14.90
CA GLY A 164 9.47 -4.77 14.08
C GLY A 164 9.66 -5.31 12.66
N ALA A 165 10.78 -4.99 12.01
CA ALA A 165 11.10 -5.48 10.66
C ALA A 165 11.23 -7.01 10.62
N SER A 166 11.89 -7.62 11.62
CA SER A 166 12.02 -9.07 11.73
C SER A 166 10.66 -9.76 11.89
N VAL A 167 9.78 -9.23 12.74
CA VAL A 167 8.43 -9.78 12.95
C VAL A 167 7.60 -9.70 11.66
N VAL A 168 7.61 -8.55 10.99
CA VAL A 168 6.93 -8.36 9.70
C VAL A 168 7.45 -9.35 8.65
N LEU A 169 8.77 -9.49 8.53
CA LEU A 169 9.39 -10.40 7.57
C LEU A 169 9.01 -11.85 7.86
N CYS A 170 9.26 -12.35 9.08
CA CYS A 170 8.95 -13.72 9.47
C CYS A 170 7.46 -14.05 9.26
N SER A 171 6.58 -13.14 9.68
CA SER A 171 5.15 -13.33 9.53
C SER A 171 4.71 -13.36 8.06
N ASN A 172 5.28 -12.52 7.18
CA ASN A 172 5.00 -12.56 5.73
C ASN A 172 5.47 -13.85 5.07
N LEU A 173 6.64 -14.34 5.48
CA LEU A 173 7.16 -15.61 4.98
C LEU A 173 6.26 -16.77 5.40
N LEU A 174 5.81 -16.81 6.65
CA LEU A 174 4.87 -17.83 7.14
C LEU A 174 3.52 -17.74 6.43
N ALA A 175 2.97 -16.54 6.21
CA ALA A 175 1.71 -16.35 5.50
C ALA A 175 1.81 -16.83 4.04
N TYR A 176 2.89 -16.50 3.35
CA TYR A 176 3.13 -16.95 1.98
C TYR A 176 3.25 -18.48 1.89
N ALA A 177 3.97 -19.11 2.82
CA ALA A 177 4.06 -20.57 2.90
C ALA A 177 2.67 -21.20 3.18
N GLY A 178 1.89 -20.59 4.07
CA GLY A 178 0.53 -21.04 4.39
C GLY A 178 -0.42 -21.03 3.19
N VAL A 179 -0.35 -20.02 2.32
CA VAL A 179 -1.19 -19.94 1.11
C VAL A 179 -0.82 -21.02 0.10
N ARG A 180 0.47 -21.37 -0.05
CA ARG A 180 0.89 -22.46 -0.96
C ARG A 180 0.53 -23.85 -0.46
N LEU A 181 0.51 -24.04 0.86
CA LEU A 181 0.28 -25.35 1.47
C LEU A 181 -1.20 -25.67 1.65
N ARG A 182 -2.08 -24.65 1.68
CA ARG A 182 -3.52 -24.84 1.84
C ARG A 182 -4.20 -24.86 0.48
N PRO A 183 -5.15 -25.79 0.25
CA PRO A 183 -5.95 -25.77 -0.97
C PRO A 183 -6.80 -24.49 -1.03
N SER A 184 -7.09 -24.07 -2.26
CA SER A 184 -8.00 -22.96 -2.56
C SER A 184 -9.37 -23.18 -1.93
N LEU A 185 -9.88 -24.41 -1.98
CA LEU A 185 -11.12 -24.89 -1.37
C LEU A 185 -10.87 -26.07 -0.41
N PRO A 186 -10.77 -25.83 0.90
CA PRO A 186 -10.65 -26.90 1.89
C PRO A 186 -11.93 -27.73 2.04
N LEU A 187 -11.79 -29.04 2.29
CA LEU A 187 -12.91 -29.97 2.47
C LEU A 187 -13.92 -29.51 3.54
N TYR A 188 -13.44 -29.02 4.69
CA TYR A 188 -14.33 -28.58 5.77
C TYR A 188 -15.20 -27.38 5.37
N SER A 189 -14.70 -26.48 4.50
CA SER A 189 -15.47 -25.33 4.01
C SER A 189 -16.55 -25.76 3.02
N ALA A 190 -16.23 -26.75 2.17
CA ALA A 190 -17.22 -27.36 1.29
C ALA A 190 -18.29 -28.13 2.09
N GLN A 191 -17.91 -28.86 3.13
CA GLN A 191 -18.86 -29.54 4.03
C GLN A 191 -19.77 -28.56 4.77
N ALA A 192 -19.24 -27.43 5.25
CA ALA A 192 -20.03 -26.40 5.91
C ALA A 192 -21.14 -25.82 5.00
N LEU A 193 -20.86 -25.65 3.71
CA LEU A 193 -21.85 -25.19 2.73
C LEU A 193 -22.85 -26.28 2.33
N ALA A 194 -22.39 -27.53 2.24
CA ALA A 194 -23.21 -28.66 1.83
C ALA A 194 -24.18 -29.12 2.94
N GLY A 195 -23.87 -28.84 4.21
CA GLY A 195 -24.66 -29.31 5.35
C GLY A 195 -24.58 -30.83 5.47
N GLU A 196 -25.73 -31.50 5.38
CA GLU A 196 -25.84 -32.97 5.46
C GLU A 196 -25.67 -33.68 4.11
N LEU A 197 -25.53 -32.92 3.00
CA LEU A 197 -25.37 -33.49 1.67
C LEU A 197 -24.02 -34.20 1.53
N ARG A 198 -24.02 -35.31 0.79
CA ARG A 198 -22.79 -36.02 0.44
C ARG A 198 -22.03 -35.20 -0.61
N ILE A 199 -20.73 -34.99 -0.40
CA ILE A 199 -19.88 -34.27 -1.35
C ILE A 199 -18.81 -35.16 -1.97
N GLU A 200 -18.57 -34.99 -3.26
CA GLU A 200 -17.52 -35.69 -4.00
C GLU A 200 -16.57 -34.71 -4.66
N GLN A 201 -15.28 -34.84 -4.37
CA GLN A 201 -14.24 -33.99 -4.96
C GLN A 201 -14.02 -34.35 -6.43
N GLN A 202 -13.92 -33.34 -7.27
CA GLN A 202 -13.60 -33.42 -8.69
C GLN A 202 -12.54 -32.39 -9.04
N SER A 203 -11.91 -32.57 -10.20
CA SER A 203 -10.91 -31.65 -10.71
C SER A 203 -11.14 -31.40 -12.20
N ALA A 204 -11.02 -30.14 -12.61
CA ALA A 204 -11.01 -29.74 -14.01
C ALA A 204 -9.68 -29.05 -14.34
N VAL A 205 -9.28 -29.10 -15.61
CA VAL A 205 -8.09 -28.39 -16.10
C VAL A 205 -8.55 -27.27 -17.03
N LEU A 206 -8.24 -26.03 -16.67
CA LEU A 206 -8.65 -24.85 -17.42
C LEU A 206 -7.58 -24.45 -18.44
N GLY A 207 -8.01 -24.24 -19.69
CA GLY A 207 -7.23 -23.63 -20.78
C GLY A 207 -5.92 -24.35 -21.16
N GLU A 208 -5.13 -23.70 -22.03
CA GLU A 208 -3.80 -24.19 -22.44
C GLU A 208 -2.74 -24.13 -21.33
N SER A 209 -3.00 -23.34 -20.26
CA SER A 209 -2.07 -23.13 -19.13
C SER A 209 -2.05 -24.28 -18.11
N ALA A 210 -2.87 -25.32 -18.32
CA ALA A 210 -3.00 -26.50 -17.45
C ALA A 210 -3.29 -26.14 -15.98
N HIS A 211 -4.07 -25.08 -15.72
CA HIS A 211 -4.43 -24.70 -14.37
C HIS A 211 -5.48 -25.68 -13.82
N LYS A 212 -5.15 -26.41 -12.76
CA LYS A 212 -6.04 -27.37 -12.12
C LYS A 212 -6.97 -26.66 -11.15
N VAL A 213 -8.28 -26.85 -11.32
CA VAL A 213 -9.32 -26.34 -10.43
C VAL A 213 -10.01 -27.51 -9.75
N ASP A 214 -9.95 -27.50 -8.42
CA ASP A 214 -10.62 -28.50 -7.59
C ASP A 214 -11.99 -27.96 -7.14
N TYR A 215 -13.03 -28.77 -7.29
CA TYR A 215 -14.41 -28.43 -6.92
C TYR A 215 -15.12 -29.65 -6.32
N PHE A 216 -16.27 -29.44 -5.69
CA PHE A 216 -17.08 -30.52 -5.12
C PHE A 216 -18.45 -30.59 -5.79
N ARG A 217 -18.95 -31.81 -6.01
CA ARG A 217 -20.34 -32.09 -6.38
C ARG A 217 -21.12 -32.41 -5.10
N ALA A 218 -22.25 -31.75 -4.89
CA ALA A 218 -23.16 -32.05 -3.78
C ALA A 218 -24.26 -33.00 -4.26
N LEU A 219 -24.51 -34.06 -3.50
CA LEU A 219 -25.43 -35.15 -3.83
C LEU A 219 -26.46 -35.31 -2.70
N ASP A 220 -27.73 -35.53 -3.07
CA ASP A 220 -28.77 -35.86 -2.10
C ASP A 220 -28.66 -37.31 -1.58
N ALA A 221 -29.59 -37.71 -0.72
CA ALA A 221 -29.65 -39.06 -0.15
C ALA A 221 -29.88 -40.17 -1.20
N ASN A 222 -30.28 -39.82 -2.43
CA ASN A 222 -30.50 -40.74 -3.55
C ASN A 222 -29.35 -40.70 -4.58
N ASP A 223 -28.20 -40.12 -4.21
CA ASP A 223 -27.05 -39.87 -5.10
C ASP A 223 -27.41 -39.02 -6.35
N LEU A 224 -28.48 -38.21 -6.28
CA LEU A 224 -28.80 -37.23 -7.31
C LEU A 224 -27.99 -35.96 -7.08
N LEU A 225 -27.41 -35.44 -8.16
CA LEU A 225 -26.70 -34.18 -8.13
C LEU A 225 -27.67 -33.05 -7.73
N THR A 226 -27.27 -32.24 -6.77
CA THR A 226 -28.02 -31.07 -6.28
C THR A 226 -27.31 -29.77 -6.59
N GLY A 227 -25.97 -29.79 -6.66
CA GLY A 227 -25.21 -28.58 -6.97
C GLY A 227 -23.71 -28.76 -6.96
N TYR A 228 -23.01 -27.64 -7.06
CA TYR A 228 -21.56 -27.57 -7.15
C TYR A 228 -20.98 -26.55 -6.17
N ILE A 229 -19.86 -26.90 -5.54
CA ILE A 229 -19.12 -26.03 -4.63
C ILE A 229 -17.73 -25.77 -5.20
N PHE A 230 -17.37 -24.51 -5.41
CA PHE A 230 -16.09 -24.10 -5.99
C PHE A 230 -15.51 -22.86 -5.32
N SER A 231 -14.24 -22.56 -5.61
CA SER A 231 -13.50 -21.44 -5.04
C SER A 231 -13.37 -20.28 -6.03
N SER A 232 -13.64 -19.06 -5.57
CA SER A 232 -13.41 -17.86 -6.38
C SER A 232 -11.93 -17.56 -6.61
N GLU A 233 -11.01 -18.08 -5.79
CA GLU A 233 -9.56 -17.88 -5.97
C GLU A 233 -9.03 -18.57 -7.24
N ASP A 234 -9.61 -19.69 -7.62
CA ASP A 234 -9.17 -20.47 -8.79
C ASP A 234 -9.77 -19.93 -10.09
N LEU A 235 -11.00 -19.42 -10.01
CA LEU A 235 -11.78 -19.00 -11.18
C LEU A 235 -11.74 -17.49 -11.41
N ALA A 236 -11.57 -16.68 -10.36
CA ALA A 236 -11.50 -15.22 -10.44
C ALA A 236 -10.29 -14.64 -9.65
N PRO A 237 -9.05 -15.12 -9.89
CA PRO A 237 -7.85 -14.72 -9.13
C PRO A 237 -7.49 -13.22 -9.24
N GLU A 238 -8.04 -12.52 -10.23
CA GLU A 238 -7.84 -11.11 -10.52
C GLU A 238 -8.67 -10.17 -9.63
N VAL A 239 -9.74 -10.66 -9.02
CA VAL A 239 -10.66 -9.83 -8.24
C VAL A 239 -10.01 -9.42 -6.92
N ARG A 240 -10.09 -8.12 -6.62
CA ARG A 240 -9.51 -7.52 -5.41
C ARG A 240 -10.49 -6.51 -4.80
N GLY A 241 -10.73 -6.63 -3.50
CA GLY A 241 -11.42 -5.64 -2.69
C GLY A 241 -10.48 -4.58 -2.11
N PHE A 242 -10.96 -3.87 -1.10
CA PHE A 242 -10.21 -2.82 -0.39
C PHE A 242 -8.97 -3.39 0.32
N GLY A 243 -9.10 -4.58 0.89
CA GLY A 243 -8.05 -5.29 1.61
C GLY A 243 -7.11 -6.13 0.74
N GLY A 244 -7.41 -6.30 -0.54
CA GLY A 244 -6.69 -7.18 -1.46
C GLY A 244 -7.55 -8.31 -2.01
N LYS A 245 -6.97 -9.49 -2.23
CA LYS A 245 -7.69 -10.65 -2.79
C LYS A 245 -8.75 -11.17 -1.81
N ILE A 246 -9.88 -11.61 -2.34
CA ILE A 246 -10.97 -12.26 -1.61
C ILE A 246 -11.15 -13.66 -2.18
N ASN A 247 -11.18 -14.67 -1.31
CA ASN A 247 -11.49 -16.04 -1.66
C ASN A 247 -12.83 -16.44 -1.02
N LEU A 248 -13.81 -16.73 -1.86
CA LEU A 248 -15.14 -17.20 -1.52
C LEU A 248 -15.27 -18.68 -1.88
N ALA A 249 -15.79 -19.49 -0.96
CA ALA A 249 -16.38 -20.78 -1.28
C ALA A 249 -17.83 -20.52 -1.70
N ILE A 250 -18.22 -20.99 -2.88
CA ILE A 250 -19.48 -20.65 -3.52
C ILE A 250 -20.23 -21.95 -3.78
N TYR A 251 -21.49 -22.05 -3.33
CA TYR A 251 -22.37 -23.18 -3.57
C TYR A 251 -23.53 -22.77 -4.49
N VAL A 252 -23.65 -23.44 -5.63
CA VAL A 252 -24.69 -23.18 -6.63
C VAL A 252 -25.53 -24.42 -6.93
N ASP A 253 -26.79 -24.20 -7.27
CA ASP A 253 -27.72 -25.22 -7.76
C ASP A 253 -27.27 -25.78 -9.12
N ASP A 254 -27.47 -27.09 -9.34
CA ASP A 254 -27.06 -27.74 -10.57
C ASP A 254 -27.83 -27.25 -11.81
N ARG A 255 -29.10 -26.85 -11.66
CA ARG A 255 -30.03 -26.71 -12.80
C ARG A 255 -29.84 -25.39 -13.48
N ASP A 256 -29.91 -24.30 -12.71
CA ASP A 256 -29.86 -22.94 -13.21
C ASP A 256 -28.72 -22.09 -12.64
N GLY A 257 -27.87 -22.67 -11.79
CA GLY A 257 -26.74 -21.96 -11.18
C GLY A 257 -27.17 -20.94 -10.13
N SER A 258 -28.36 -21.08 -9.55
CA SER A 258 -28.80 -20.24 -8.43
C SER A 258 -27.84 -20.36 -7.26
N LEU A 259 -27.40 -19.22 -6.72
CA LEU A 259 -26.53 -19.14 -5.55
C LEU A 259 -27.28 -19.66 -4.31
N ILE A 260 -26.91 -20.83 -3.81
CA ILE A 260 -27.49 -21.41 -2.59
C ILE A 260 -26.87 -20.76 -1.35
N GLY A 261 -25.55 -20.53 -1.40
CA GLY A 261 -24.83 -19.88 -0.31
C GLY A 261 -23.36 -19.69 -0.65
N PHE A 262 -22.68 -18.85 0.13
CA PHE A 262 -21.24 -18.69 0.02
C PHE A 262 -20.61 -18.35 1.38
N HIS A 263 -19.34 -18.68 1.53
CA HIS A 263 -18.56 -18.35 2.70
C HIS A 263 -17.26 -17.66 2.29
N MET A 264 -16.92 -16.59 3.02
CA MET A 264 -15.64 -15.92 2.85
C MET A 264 -14.54 -16.70 3.58
N MET A 265 -13.80 -17.54 2.85
CA MET A 265 -12.77 -18.40 3.43
C MET A 265 -11.51 -17.62 3.80
N ARG A 266 -11.07 -16.71 2.90
CA ARG A 266 -9.89 -15.87 3.11
C ARG A 266 -10.14 -14.49 2.59
N SER A 267 -9.95 -13.50 3.46
CA SER A 267 -10.10 -12.09 3.12
C SER A 267 -9.19 -11.25 4.00
N ASN A 268 -8.74 -10.13 3.43
CA ASN A 268 -7.98 -9.11 4.13
C ASN A 268 -8.82 -7.82 4.27
N GLU A 269 -10.14 -7.91 4.14
CA GLU A 269 -11.03 -6.77 4.35
C GLU A 269 -11.00 -6.32 5.82
N THR A 270 -11.27 -5.03 6.04
CA THR A 270 -11.36 -4.46 7.38
C THR A 270 -12.63 -4.99 8.06
N PRO A 271 -12.56 -5.56 9.29
CA PRO A 271 -13.71 -6.17 9.96
C PRO A 271 -14.93 -5.25 10.08
N ALA A 272 -14.69 -3.96 10.40
CA ALA A 272 -15.75 -2.97 10.47
C ALA A 272 -16.51 -2.78 9.15
N TYR A 273 -15.88 -3.04 7.99
CA TYR A 273 -16.55 -3.01 6.69
C TYR A 273 -17.30 -4.32 6.43
N LEU A 274 -16.80 -5.46 6.88
CA LEU A 274 -17.51 -6.75 6.75
C LEU A 274 -18.80 -6.76 7.58
N GLU A 275 -18.81 -6.13 8.76
CA GLU A 275 -20.03 -5.93 9.56
C GLU A 275 -21.10 -5.11 8.81
N LEU A 276 -20.69 -4.19 7.92
CA LEU A 276 -21.65 -3.44 7.08
C LEU A 276 -22.27 -4.32 5.98
N LEU A 277 -21.62 -5.43 5.64
CA LEU A 277 -22.00 -6.29 4.52
C LEU A 277 -22.81 -7.51 4.95
N SER A 278 -22.89 -7.84 6.25
CA SER A 278 -23.52 -9.10 6.72
C SER A 278 -24.95 -9.28 6.21
N GLU A 279 -25.84 -8.32 6.49
CA GLU A 279 -27.24 -8.36 6.02
C GLU A 279 -27.36 -8.21 4.50
N TRP A 280 -26.42 -7.48 3.88
CA TRP A 280 -26.41 -7.29 2.44
C TRP A 280 -26.00 -8.57 1.68
N CYS A 281 -25.10 -9.38 2.24
CA CYS A 281 -24.68 -10.65 1.66
C CYS A 281 -25.85 -11.64 1.51
N ASP A 282 -26.81 -11.62 2.46
CA ASP A 282 -28.00 -12.47 2.40
C ASP A 282 -28.88 -12.12 1.19
N SER A 283 -28.88 -10.85 0.74
CA SER A 283 -29.62 -10.41 -0.46
C SER A 283 -29.07 -10.96 -1.79
N LEU A 284 -27.86 -11.53 -1.77
CA LEU A 284 -27.23 -12.14 -2.94
C LEU A 284 -27.70 -13.58 -3.18
N ILE A 285 -28.24 -14.25 -2.16
CA ILE A 285 -28.69 -15.64 -2.22
C ILE A 285 -29.89 -15.76 -3.18
N GLY A 286 -29.91 -16.84 -3.97
CA GLY A 286 -30.94 -17.13 -4.98
C GLY A 286 -30.69 -16.52 -6.36
N ARG A 287 -29.63 -15.72 -6.55
CA ARG A 287 -29.27 -15.12 -7.84
C ARG A 287 -28.57 -16.13 -8.76
N LYS A 288 -28.86 -16.08 -10.07
CA LYS A 288 -28.43 -17.10 -11.05
C LYS A 288 -27.06 -16.81 -11.63
N LEU A 289 -26.00 -17.36 -11.03
CA LEU A 289 -24.61 -17.01 -11.38
C LEU A 289 -24.18 -17.47 -12.78
N PHE A 290 -24.90 -18.40 -13.40
CA PHE A 290 -24.60 -18.88 -14.75
C PHE A 290 -25.17 -17.98 -15.85
N GLN A 291 -25.93 -16.94 -15.49
CA GLN A 291 -26.52 -15.97 -16.41
C GLN A 291 -25.71 -14.66 -16.44
N SER A 292 -25.91 -13.84 -17.46
CA SER A 292 -25.29 -12.51 -17.54
C SER A 292 -25.95 -11.51 -16.59
N GLY A 293 -25.16 -10.72 -15.84
CA GLY A 293 -25.65 -9.65 -14.98
C GLY A 293 -26.59 -10.09 -13.84
N PRO A 294 -26.28 -11.15 -13.07
CA PRO A 294 -27.15 -11.67 -12.01
C PRO A 294 -27.41 -10.68 -10.86
N PHE A 295 -26.62 -9.61 -10.80
CA PHE A 295 -26.64 -8.59 -9.75
C PHE A 295 -26.87 -7.18 -10.28
N ALA A 296 -27.39 -7.01 -11.50
CA ALA A 296 -27.57 -5.69 -12.12
C ALA A 296 -28.47 -4.73 -11.32
N ASP A 297 -29.37 -5.27 -10.49
CA ASP A 297 -30.28 -4.55 -9.62
C ASP A 297 -29.73 -4.30 -8.20
N ILE A 298 -28.58 -4.90 -7.85
CA ILE A 298 -28.02 -4.81 -6.50
C ILE A 298 -27.09 -3.60 -6.40
N GLN A 299 -27.40 -2.71 -5.45
CA GLN A 299 -26.57 -1.56 -5.16
C GLN A 299 -25.42 -1.91 -4.21
N ALA A 300 -24.28 -1.25 -4.42
CA ALA A 300 -23.14 -1.33 -3.52
C ALA A 300 -23.44 -0.67 -2.16
N VAL A 301 -22.76 -1.13 -1.12
CA VAL A 301 -22.99 -0.66 0.25
C VAL A 301 -22.18 0.61 0.52
N THR A 302 -22.84 1.65 1.01
CA THR A 302 -22.16 2.92 1.38
C THR A 302 -21.17 2.66 2.52
N GLY A 303 -19.93 3.10 2.36
CA GLY A 303 -18.85 2.89 3.34
C GLY A 303 -18.08 1.58 3.16
N ALA A 304 -18.61 0.61 2.41
CA ALA A 304 -17.96 -0.66 2.05
C ALA A 304 -18.02 -0.96 0.54
N THR A 305 -18.11 0.10 -0.29
CA THR A 305 -18.43 0.02 -1.72
C THR A 305 -17.46 -0.87 -2.49
N VAL A 306 -16.15 -0.64 -2.30
CA VAL A 306 -15.09 -1.42 -2.96
C VAL A 306 -15.16 -2.90 -2.57
N SER A 307 -15.46 -3.20 -1.31
CA SER A 307 -15.56 -4.57 -0.80
C SER A 307 -16.83 -5.27 -1.31
N SER A 308 -17.99 -4.58 -1.33
CA SER A 308 -19.24 -5.12 -1.91
C SER A 308 -19.12 -5.38 -3.42
N GLU A 309 -18.53 -4.45 -4.17
CA GLU A 309 -18.32 -4.61 -5.62
C GLU A 309 -17.37 -5.77 -5.91
N ALA A 310 -16.34 -5.97 -5.08
CA ALA A 310 -15.43 -7.10 -5.21
C ALA A 310 -16.11 -8.45 -4.92
N ILE A 311 -17.03 -8.52 -3.95
CA ILE A 311 -17.81 -9.74 -3.69
C ILE A 311 -18.71 -10.06 -4.89
N VAL A 312 -19.48 -9.08 -5.38
CA VAL A 312 -20.32 -9.25 -6.59
C VAL A 312 -19.48 -9.70 -7.78
N SER A 313 -18.37 -9.03 -8.03
CA SER A 313 -17.47 -9.36 -9.15
C SER A 313 -16.86 -10.75 -9.01
N ALA A 314 -16.50 -11.16 -7.79
CA ALA A 314 -15.97 -12.50 -7.52
C ALA A 314 -17.03 -13.57 -7.79
N LEU A 315 -18.26 -13.39 -7.30
CA LEU A 315 -19.38 -14.32 -7.52
C LEU A 315 -19.75 -14.42 -9.02
N GLU A 316 -19.91 -13.29 -9.70
CA GLU A 316 -20.30 -13.26 -11.11
C GLU A 316 -19.21 -13.88 -12.00
N THR A 317 -17.96 -13.42 -11.86
CA THR A 317 -16.84 -13.88 -12.70
C THR A 317 -16.56 -15.36 -12.48
N SER A 318 -16.57 -15.82 -11.22
CA SER A 318 -16.31 -17.24 -10.91
C SER A 318 -17.45 -18.14 -11.37
N GLY A 319 -18.72 -17.72 -11.20
CA GLY A 319 -19.87 -18.49 -11.63
C GLY A 319 -19.94 -18.66 -13.15
N GLN A 320 -19.72 -17.58 -13.90
CA GLN A 320 -19.71 -17.62 -15.37
C GLN A 320 -18.54 -18.46 -15.90
N ARG A 321 -17.33 -18.30 -15.36
CA ARG A 321 -16.18 -19.14 -15.74
C ARG A 321 -16.36 -20.61 -15.34
N PHE A 322 -16.98 -20.89 -14.20
CA PHE A 322 -17.29 -22.27 -13.81
C PHE A 322 -18.26 -22.91 -14.80
N ALA A 323 -19.35 -22.22 -15.16
CA ALA A 323 -20.29 -22.73 -16.14
C ALA A 323 -19.66 -22.96 -17.52
N ALA A 324 -18.89 -21.98 -18.02
CA ALA A 324 -18.29 -22.03 -19.35
C ALA A 324 -17.11 -23.01 -19.44
N GLU A 325 -16.17 -22.94 -18.50
CA GLU A 325 -14.88 -23.63 -18.60
C GLU A 325 -14.86 -24.99 -17.86
N VAL A 326 -15.65 -25.16 -16.79
CA VAL A 326 -15.71 -26.43 -16.04
C VAL A 326 -16.89 -27.29 -16.48
N LEU A 327 -18.08 -26.71 -16.59
CA LEU A 327 -19.30 -27.45 -16.95
C LEU A 327 -19.56 -27.50 -18.47
N SER A 328 -18.79 -26.75 -19.28
CA SER A 328 -19.00 -26.64 -20.73
C SER A 328 -20.43 -26.23 -21.11
N ARG A 329 -21.09 -25.44 -20.27
CA ARG A 329 -22.44 -24.93 -20.53
C ARG A 329 -22.37 -23.68 -21.39
N PRO A 330 -23.30 -23.49 -22.34
CA PRO A 330 -23.42 -22.23 -23.06
C PRO A 330 -23.86 -21.16 -22.06
N THR A 331 -22.91 -20.34 -21.65
CA THR A 331 -23.20 -19.05 -21.03
C THR A 331 -23.43 -18.05 -22.16
N ASP A 332 -24.28 -17.05 -21.93
CA ASP A 332 -24.20 -15.84 -22.74
C ASP A 332 -22.72 -15.42 -22.79
N PRO A 333 -22.19 -14.98 -23.95
CA PRO A 333 -20.84 -14.44 -23.97
C PRO A 333 -20.80 -13.43 -22.84
N LEU A 334 -19.85 -13.59 -21.91
CA LEU A 334 -19.55 -12.60 -20.87
C LEU A 334 -19.79 -11.27 -21.55
N ALA A 335 -20.91 -10.61 -21.24
CA ALA A 335 -21.19 -9.32 -21.86
C ALA A 335 -19.87 -8.59 -21.66
N GLU A 336 -19.27 -8.03 -22.72
CA GLU A 336 -18.08 -7.21 -22.54
C GLU A 336 -18.50 -6.16 -21.52
N GLN A 337 -18.26 -6.42 -20.24
CA GLN A 337 -18.74 -5.61 -19.15
C GLN A 337 -17.87 -4.39 -19.30
N PRO A 338 -18.38 -3.34 -19.96
CA PRO A 338 -17.67 -2.54 -20.94
C PRO A 338 -16.24 -2.36 -20.50
N ALA A 339 -15.33 -3.26 -20.93
CA ALA A 339 -14.12 -3.66 -20.20
C ALA A 339 -13.76 -2.73 -19.03
N HIS A 340 -14.49 -2.77 -17.91
CA HIS A 340 -14.19 -1.93 -16.77
C HIS A 340 -13.83 -0.46 -17.19
N ARG A 341 -14.59 0.21 -18.07
CA ARG A 341 -14.31 1.60 -18.48
C ARG A 341 -14.24 2.53 -17.26
N ALA A 342 -14.91 2.14 -16.17
CA ALA A 342 -14.80 2.72 -14.84
C ALA A 342 -13.45 2.49 -14.12
N LYS A 343 -12.66 1.46 -14.46
CA LYS A 343 -11.38 1.12 -13.80
C LYS A 343 -10.28 2.16 -13.97
N TYR A 344 -10.43 3.04 -14.96
CA TYR A 344 -9.50 4.13 -15.25
C TYR A 344 -10.04 5.51 -14.87
N LEU A 345 -11.33 5.62 -14.55
CA LEU A 345 -11.92 6.85 -14.03
C LEU A 345 -11.65 6.89 -12.51
N PRO A 346 -11.11 8.00 -11.99
CA PRO A 346 -10.85 8.11 -10.57
C PRO A 346 -12.18 8.09 -9.80
N ASP A 347 -12.27 7.25 -8.77
CA ASP A 347 -13.42 7.26 -7.87
C ASP A 347 -13.49 8.60 -7.09
N THR A 348 -14.64 8.88 -6.47
CA THR A 348 -14.85 10.17 -5.77
C THR A 348 -13.81 10.40 -4.67
N GLN A 349 -13.37 9.34 -3.98
CA GLN A 349 -12.31 9.42 -2.98
C GLN A 349 -10.96 9.79 -3.61
N ALA A 350 -10.62 9.23 -4.76
CA ALA A 350 -9.41 9.51 -5.49
C ALA A 350 -9.36 10.95 -5.98
N ILE A 351 -10.46 11.42 -6.58
CA ILE A 351 -10.62 12.82 -7.01
C ILE A 351 -10.39 13.75 -5.82
N TYR A 352 -11.02 13.47 -4.68
CA TYR A 352 -10.82 14.26 -3.46
C TYR A 352 -9.37 14.24 -2.98
N LEU A 353 -8.71 13.09 -2.89
CA LEU A 353 -7.34 12.98 -2.40
C LEU A 353 -6.34 13.73 -3.31
N ILE A 354 -6.51 13.62 -4.63
CA ILE A 354 -5.71 14.34 -5.61
C ILE A 354 -5.92 15.85 -5.47
N ALA A 355 -7.18 16.30 -5.42
CA ALA A 355 -7.53 17.70 -5.25
C ALA A 355 -7.03 18.27 -3.91
N ALA A 356 -7.19 17.53 -2.81
CA ALA A 356 -6.73 17.91 -1.48
C ALA A 356 -5.21 18.01 -1.42
N PHE A 357 -4.48 17.13 -2.10
CA PHE A 357 -3.03 17.21 -2.19
C PHE A 357 -2.57 18.42 -3.00
N ALA A 358 -3.18 18.68 -4.17
CA ALA A 358 -2.89 19.87 -4.97
C ALA A 358 -3.17 21.15 -4.17
N LEU A 359 -4.32 21.22 -3.48
CA LEU A 359 -4.69 22.35 -2.63
C LEU A 359 -3.72 22.51 -1.46
N ALA A 360 -3.27 21.42 -0.82
CA ALA A 360 -2.26 21.47 0.24
C ALA A 360 -0.95 22.07 -0.25
N LEU A 361 -0.47 21.69 -1.44
CA LEU A 361 0.74 22.28 -2.04
C LEU A 361 0.55 23.78 -2.31
N ILE A 362 -0.57 24.16 -2.93
CA ILE A 362 -0.89 25.57 -3.22
C ILE A 362 -0.88 26.39 -1.93
N VAL A 363 -1.54 25.92 -0.88
CA VAL A 363 -1.61 26.62 0.42
C VAL A 363 -0.25 26.62 1.13
N THR A 364 0.58 25.60 0.95
CA THR A 364 1.96 25.62 1.48
C THR A 364 2.80 26.74 0.84
N TYR A 365 2.66 27.02 -0.46
CA TYR A 365 3.43 28.09 -1.11
C TYR A 365 2.83 29.49 -0.93
N LEU A 366 1.52 29.62 -1.17
CA LEU A 366 0.84 30.92 -1.31
C LEU A 366 -0.05 31.28 -0.12
N GLY A 367 -0.34 30.29 0.72
CA GLY A 367 -1.36 30.39 1.75
C GLY A 367 -0.96 31.21 2.98
N GLY A 368 -1.98 31.50 3.77
CA GLY A 368 -1.90 32.11 5.09
C GLY A 368 -2.79 31.37 6.09
N PHE A 369 -3.11 32.03 7.20
CA PHE A 369 -3.98 31.47 8.24
C PHE A 369 -5.38 31.08 7.69
N TRP A 370 -6.03 31.96 6.92
CA TRP A 370 -7.39 31.73 6.42
C TRP A 370 -7.48 30.60 5.40
N SER A 371 -6.55 30.55 4.44
CA SER A 371 -6.52 29.45 3.46
C SER A 371 -6.27 28.10 4.15
N ARG A 372 -5.45 28.08 5.21
CA ARG A 372 -5.29 26.88 6.04
C ARG A 372 -6.61 26.50 6.71
N LEU A 373 -7.32 27.44 7.31
CA LEU A 373 -8.60 27.17 7.97
C LEU A 373 -9.60 26.54 6.99
N VAL A 374 -9.70 27.08 5.78
CA VAL A 374 -10.55 26.52 4.72
C VAL A 374 -10.16 25.07 4.40
N VAL A 375 -8.86 24.78 4.22
CA VAL A 375 -8.39 23.42 3.95
C VAL A 375 -8.74 22.46 5.10
N LEU A 376 -8.62 22.90 6.35
CA LEU A 376 -9.00 22.06 7.51
C LEU A 376 -10.51 21.77 7.52
N CYS A 377 -11.34 22.77 7.24
CA CYS A 377 -12.80 22.57 7.16
C CYS A 377 -13.18 21.64 6.01
N LEU A 378 -12.58 21.79 4.83
CA LEU A 378 -12.81 20.90 3.69
C LEU A 378 -12.33 19.47 3.98
N SER A 379 -11.15 19.33 4.61
CA SER A 379 -10.61 18.04 5.01
C SER A 379 -11.53 17.30 5.98
N LEU A 380 -12.08 18.02 6.97
CA LEU A 380 -13.02 17.44 7.93
C LEU A 380 -14.39 17.13 7.28
N GLY A 381 -14.97 18.08 6.55
CA GLY A 381 -16.32 17.95 6.00
C GLY A 381 -16.40 16.96 4.83
N ILE A 382 -15.54 17.14 3.82
CA ILE A 382 -15.52 16.28 2.62
C ILE A 382 -14.74 15.01 2.90
N GLY A 383 -13.49 15.14 3.37
CA GLY A 383 -12.61 14.00 3.57
C GLY A 383 -13.03 13.09 4.72
N GLY A 384 -13.47 13.66 5.83
CA GLY A 384 -13.95 12.91 6.99
C GLY A 384 -15.41 12.50 6.81
N ILE A 385 -16.32 13.47 7.04
CA ILE A 385 -17.75 13.22 7.20
C ILE A 385 -18.41 12.63 5.94
N TRP A 386 -18.06 13.14 4.75
CA TRP A 386 -18.72 12.69 3.52
C TRP A 386 -18.07 11.44 2.90
N LEU A 387 -16.74 11.41 2.76
CA LEU A 387 -16.05 10.37 1.99
C LEU A 387 -15.32 9.31 2.83
N ASN A 388 -15.15 9.50 4.14
CA ASN A 388 -14.34 8.65 5.02
C ASN A 388 -12.94 8.31 4.46
N ALA A 389 -12.25 9.30 3.88
CA ALA A 389 -10.92 9.18 3.29
C ALA A 389 -9.80 9.32 4.35
N GLN A 390 -9.87 8.51 5.41
CA GLN A 390 -8.96 8.54 6.55
C GLN A 390 -7.86 7.47 6.43
N TYR A 391 -6.59 7.87 6.56
CA TYR A 391 -5.44 6.96 6.66
C TYR A 391 -5.27 6.52 8.13
N SER A 392 -5.25 5.22 8.37
CA SER A 392 -5.23 4.57 9.69
C SER A 392 -4.19 3.42 9.72
N SER A 393 -4.17 2.65 10.81
CA SER A 393 -3.34 1.45 10.95
C SER A 393 -3.66 0.34 9.93
N GLU A 394 -4.87 0.33 9.36
CA GLU A 394 -5.28 -0.61 8.30
C GLU A 394 -4.39 -0.51 7.06
N GLN A 395 -4.12 0.72 6.59
CA GLN A 395 -3.26 0.91 5.42
C GLN A 395 -1.81 0.54 5.71
N ILE A 396 -1.35 0.73 6.97
CA ILE A 396 0.00 0.34 7.40
C ILE A 396 0.17 -1.18 7.34
N VAL A 397 -0.76 -1.94 7.92
CA VAL A 397 -0.65 -3.41 7.91
C VAL A 397 -0.84 -3.97 6.51
N THR A 398 -1.65 -3.31 5.68
CA THR A 398 -1.90 -3.73 4.29
C THR A 398 -0.61 -3.62 3.47
N ILE A 399 0.03 -2.44 3.45
CA ILE A 399 1.30 -2.25 2.73
C ILE A 399 2.43 -3.13 3.29
N LEU A 400 2.53 -3.26 4.62
CA LEU A 400 3.56 -4.10 5.25
C LEU A 400 3.33 -5.60 5.03
N SER A 401 2.09 -6.03 4.79
CA SER A 401 1.78 -7.42 4.46
C SER A 401 2.08 -7.78 3.00
N GLY A 402 2.46 -6.80 2.17
CA GLY A 402 2.61 -6.97 0.72
C GLY A 402 1.27 -7.12 -0.03
N TYR A 403 0.15 -6.94 0.66
CA TYR A 403 -1.16 -6.88 0.03
C TYR A 403 -1.37 -5.49 -0.53
N THR A 404 -1.74 -5.41 -1.80
CA THR A 404 -2.02 -4.15 -2.47
C THR A 404 -3.40 -4.21 -3.13
N PRO A 405 -4.19 -3.13 -3.01
CA PRO A 405 -5.35 -2.94 -3.89
C PRO A 405 -4.94 -3.05 -5.36
N ALA A 406 -5.92 -3.26 -6.23
CA ALA A 406 -5.66 -3.22 -7.67
C ALA A 406 -4.95 -1.90 -8.05
N ILE A 407 -3.98 -1.99 -8.96
CA ILE A 407 -3.26 -0.80 -9.47
C ILE A 407 -4.25 -0.01 -10.32
N ALA A 408 -4.90 0.96 -9.70
CA ALA A 408 -5.93 1.80 -10.28
C ALA A 408 -5.95 3.16 -9.56
N VAL A 409 -6.60 4.16 -10.15
CA VAL A 409 -6.74 5.49 -9.53
C VAL A 409 -7.92 5.48 -8.56
N THR A 410 -7.86 4.62 -7.54
CA THR A 410 -8.90 4.48 -6.51
C THR A 410 -8.46 5.10 -5.18
N GLY A 411 -9.43 5.48 -4.35
CA GLY A 411 -9.17 5.98 -2.99
C GLY A 411 -8.32 5.00 -2.17
N ALA A 412 -8.63 3.70 -2.27
CA ALA A 412 -7.88 2.64 -1.60
C ALA A 412 -6.41 2.60 -2.03
N PHE A 413 -6.13 2.61 -3.34
CA PHE A 413 -4.76 2.60 -3.86
C PHE A 413 -4.01 3.89 -3.48
N LEU A 414 -4.66 5.04 -3.59
CA LEU A 414 -4.08 6.32 -3.24
C LEU A 414 -3.73 6.41 -1.75
N LEU A 415 -4.61 5.93 -0.87
CA LEU A 415 -4.33 5.87 0.57
C LEU A 415 -3.21 4.89 0.88
N VAL A 416 -3.28 3.63 0.41
CA VAL A 416 -2.30 2.60 0.76
C VAL A 416 -0.91 2.89 0.20
N VAL A 417 -0.80 3.32 -1.05
CA VAL A 417 0.49 3.41 -1.77
C VAL A 417 0.91 4.86 -1.96
N VAL A 418 0.04 5.70 -2.50
CA VAL A 418 0.43 7.04 -2.96
C VAL A 418 0.65 8.01 -1.80
N VAL A 419 -0.16 7.97 -0.74
CA VAL A 419 0.05 8.82 0.46
C VAL A 419 1.42 8.59 1.09
N PRO A 420 1.84 7.35 1.44
CA PRO A 420 3.19 7.08 1.91
C PRO A 420 4.28 7.57 0.95
N LEU A 421 4.10 7.36 -0.36
CA LEU A 421 5.04 7.81 -1.39
C LEU A 421 5.17 9.34 -1.42
N LEU A 422 4.05 10.06 -1.39
CA LEU A 422 4.04 11.53 -1.33
C LEU A 422 4.69 12.04 -0.05
N VAL A 423 4.56 11.32 1.06
CA VAL A 423 5.28 11.63 2.30
C VAL A 423 6.80 11.41 2.16
N ILE A 424 7.25 10.39 1.44
CA ILE A 424 8.68 10.20 1.13
C ILE A 424 9.20 11.31 0.20
N ILE A 425 8.38 11.82 -0.71
CA ILE A 425 8.78 12.84 -1.68
C ILE A 425 8.74 14.24 -1.07
N PHE A 426 7.59 14.68 -0.59
CA PHE A 426 7.37 16.05 -0.11
C PHE A 426 7.51 16.17 1.40
N GLY A 427 7.45 15.07 2.14
CA GLY A 427 7.33 15.04 3.59
C GLY A 427 5.86 15.00 4.04
N ASN A 428 5.62 15.02 5.35
CA ASN A 428 4.31 14.67 5.92
C ASN A 428 3.23 15.77 5.78
N LEU A 429 2.91 16.13 4.53
CA LEU A 429 1.81 17.02 4.14
C LEU A 429 0.43 16.41 4.44
N TYR A 430 0.30 15.08 4.34
CA TYR A 430 -0.94 14.38 4.61
C TYR A 430 -1.44 14.69 6.03
N CYS A 431 -0.63 14.41 7.06
CA CYS A 431 -1.02 14.76 8.43
C CYS A 431 -1.20 16.27 8.60
N GLY A 432 -0.44 17.11 7.89
CA GLY A 432 -0.48 18.57 7.99
C GLY A 432 -1.76 19.23 7.49
N TYR A 433 -2.30 18.75 6.36
CA TYR A 433 -3.37 19.41 5.60
C TYR A 433 -4.53 18.50 5.19
N ILE A 434 -4.29 17.21 4.95
CA ILE A 434 -5.26 16.33 4.28
C ILE A 434 -6.02 15.44 5.28
N CYS A 435 -5.36 15.04 6.37
CA CYS A 435 -5.90 14.14 7.39
C CYS A 435 -7.14 14.73 8.10
N PRO A 436 -8.34 14.14 7.92
CA PRO A 436 -9.58 14.65 8.52
C PRO A 436 -9.55 14.66 10.05
N PHE A 437 -9.06 13.60 10.69
CA PHE A 437 -8.96 13.55 12.16
C PHE A 437 -7.94 14.55 12.72
N GLY A 438 -6.87 14.84 11.96
CA GLY A 438 -5.90 15.87 12.31
C GLY A 438 -6.49 17.28 12.17
N ALA A 439 -7.37 17.49 11.19
CA ALA A 439 -8.12 18.73 11.02
C ALA A 439 -9.12 18.96 12.16
N ALA A 440 -9.90 17.95 12.54
CA ALA A 440 -10.82 18.01 13.68
C ALA A 440 -10.11 18.46 14.97
N GLN A 441 -8.99 17.82 15.32
CA GLN A 441 -8.24 18.17 16.52
C GLN A 441 -7.64 19.58 16.47
N GLU A 442 -7.23 20.06 15.29
CA GLU A 442 -6.71 21.43 15.17
C GLU A 442 -7.82 22.47 15.25
N LEU A 443 -8.98 22.21 14.63
CA LEU A 443 -10.15 23.08 14.71
C LEU A 443 -10.63 23.24 16.15
N ILE A 444 -10.73 22.14 16.90
CA ILE A 444 -11.05 22.15 18.34
C ILE A 444 -10.01 22.94 19.13
N GLY A 445 -8.73 22.80 18.79
CA GLY A 445 -7.64 23.55 19.44
C GLY A 445 -7.71 25.08 19.26
N TYR A 446 -8.56 25.61 18.35
CA TYR A 446 -8.82 27.04 18.23
C TYR A 446 -9.92 27.57 19.16
N ILE A 447 -10.71 26.68 19.78
CA ILE A 447 -11.80 27.05 20.70
C ILE A 447 -11.22 27.61 22.02
N LEU A 448 -10.18 26.96 22.56
CA LEU A 448 -9.56 27.37 23.82
C LEU A 448 -8.44 28.41 23.56
N PRO A 449 -8.51 29.63 24.14
CA PRO A 449 -7.47 30.63 24.02
C PRO A 449 -6.11 30.16 24.54
N GLU A 450 -5.01 30.58 23.89
CA GLU A 450 -3.63 30.18 24.24
C GLU A 450 -3.25 30.43 25.70
N ARG A 451 -3.84 31.44 26.36
CA ARG A 451 -3.60 31.76 27.78
C ARG A 451 -4.00 30.65 28.76
N PHE A 452 -4.93 29.77 28.36
CA PHE A 452 -5.42 28.68 29.20
C PHE A 452 -4.73 27.34 28.89
N LYS A 453 -3.82 27.31 27.91
CA LYS A 453 -3.10 26.09 27.55
C LYS A 453 -1.90 25.91 28.48
N PRO A 454 -1.75 24.75 29.13
CA PRO A 454 -0.65 24.54 30.08
C PRO A 454 0.70 24.56 29.36
N PRO A 455 1.70 25.28 29.89
CA PRO A 455 3.03 25.31 29.29
C PRO A 455 3.71 23.95 29.46
N ILE A 456 4.25 23.39 28.37
CA ILE A 456 5.05 22.16 28.40
C ILE A 456 6.44 22.45 27.85
N SER A 457 7.47 21.93 28.52
CA SER A 457 8.85 22.03 28.04
C SER A 457 9.06 21.22 26.75
N ASN A 458 9.94 21.71 25.87
CA ASN A 458 10.29 21.01 24.63
C ASN A 458 10.82 19.59 24.89
N GLU A 459 11.50 19.37 26.03
CA GLU A 459 12.00 18.05 26.40
C GLU A 459 10.86 17.07 26.73
N SER A 460 9.86 17.49 27.51
CA SER A 460 8.69 16.66 27.83
C SER A 460 7.89 16.34 26.58
N MET A 461 7.69 17.32 25.69
CA MET A 461 7.05 17.07 24.39
C MET A 461 7.85 16.05 23.57
N ARG A 462 9.18 16.13 23.56
CA ARG A 462 10.03 15.18 22.83
C ARG A 462 9.89 13.75 23.37
N LYS A 463 9.87 13.56 24.69
CA LYS A 463 9.68 12.25 25.31
C LYS A 463 8.28 11.69 25.00
N ALA A 464 7.24 12.51 25.16
CA ALA A 464 5.86 12.11 24.89
C ALA A 464 5.64 11.68 23.43
N ARG A 465 6.34 12.29 22.46
CA ARG A 465 6.27 11.88 21.05
C ARG A 465 6.85 10.50 20.77
N PHE A 466 7.73 10.00 21.64
CA PHE A 466 8.25 8.64 21.47
C PHE A 466 7.15 7.59 21.65
N VAL A 467 6.11 7.89 22.44
CA VAL A 467 5.01 6.98 22.76
C VAL A 467 4.29 6.47 21.51
N LYS A 468 3.98 7.33 20.53
CA LYS A 468 3.34 6.90 19.27
C LYS A 468 4.17 5.87 18.48
N TYR A 469 5.51 5.89 18.60
CA TYR A 469 6.37 4.91 17.94
C TYR A 469 6.36 3.56 18.68
N VAL A 470 6.25 3.59 20.01
CA VAL A 470 6.03 2.37 20.82
C VAL A 470 4.67 1.77 20.50
N ILE A 471 3.61 2.58 20.41
CA ILE A 471 2.27 2.13 20.00
C ILE A 471 2.30 1.53 18.60
N LEU A 472 2.95 2.19 17.63
CA LEU A 472 3.13 1.63 16.29
C LEU A 472 3.81 0.26 16.33
N LEU A 473 4.87 0.10 17.12
CA LEU A 473 5.55 -1.19 17.26
C LEU A 473 4.62 -2.25 17.85
N ILE A 474 3.86 -1.93 18.90
CA ILE A 474 2.91 -2.86 19.52
C ILE A 474 1.84 -3.28 18.50
N VAL A 475 1.24 -2.32 17.78
CA VAL A 475 0.24 -2.60 16.74
C VAL A 475 0.82 -3.53 15.66
N VAL A 476 2.04 -3.24 15.19
CA VAL A 476 2.74 -4.10 14.22
C VAL A 476 2.99 -5.49 14.78
N ILE A 477 3.53 -5.62 15.99
CA ILE A 477 3.82 -6.93 16.59
C ILE A 477 2.55 -7.74 16.80
N VAL A 478 1.52 -7.15 17.41
CA VAL A 478 0.25 -7.83 17.70
C VAL A 478 -0.39 -8.31 16.40
N PHE A 479 -0.53 -7.43 15.39
CA PHE A 479 -1.11 -7.81 14.11
C PHE A 479 -0.29 -8.87 13.38
N PHE A 480 1.04 -8.74 13.28
CA PHE A 480 1.84 -9.72 12.55
C PHE A 480 2.04 -11.03 13.32
N ALA A 481 1.85 -11.05 14.64
CA ALA A 481 1.81 -12.28 15.42
C ALA A 481 0.47 -13.02 15.27
N SER A 482 -0.66 -12.31 15.27
CA SER A 482 -1.99 -12.92 15.18
C SER A 482 -2.49 -13.13 13.75
N ARG A 483 -2.04 -12.29 12.81
CA ARG A 483 -2.61 -12.12 11.46
C ARG A 483 -4.10 -11.81 11.44
N ASP A 484 -4.60 -11.26 12.53
CA ASP A 484 -6.01 -10.93 12.71
C ASP A 484 -6.22 -9.40 12.71
N ARG A 485 -7.02 -8.91 11.75
CA ARG A 485 -7.36 -7.49 11.61
C ARG A 485 -8.28 -6.99 12.72
N THR A 486 -8.99 -7.85 13.45
CA THR A 486 -9.81 -7.43 14.60
C THR A 486 -8.96 -6.77 15.70
N THR A 487 -7.66 -7.10 15.77
CA THR A 487 -6.71 -6.46 16.68
C THR A 487 -6.50 -4.97 16.42
N LEU A 488 -6.91 -4.47 15.24
CA LEU A 488 -6.78 -3.07 14.85
C LEU A 488 -7.98 -2.22 15.25
N VAL A 489 -9.09 -2.83 15.69
CA VAL A 489 -10.34 -2.12 16.05
C VAL A 489 -10.13 -1.06 17.14
N ALA A 490 -9.07 -1.18 17.95
CA ALA A 490 -8.67 -0.19 18.93
C ALA A 490 -8.16 1.14 18.31
N ASP A 491 -7.85 1.19 17.01
CA ASP A 491 -7.47 2.42 16.31
C ASP A 491 -8.71 3.26 15.97
N PRO A 492 -8.94 4.39 16.67
CA PRO A 492 -10.12 5.21 16.45
C PRO A 492 -10.19 5.78 15.03
N LEU A 493 -9.08 5.86 14.31
CA LEU A 493 -9.05 6.41 12.95
C LEU A 493 -9.76 5.51 11.93
N ILE A 494 -10.02 4.23 12.24
CA ILE A 494 -10.74 3.32 11.34
C ILE A 494 -12.23 3.67 11.29
N SER A 495 -12.84 3.88 12.47
CA SER A 495 -14.31 3.93 12.58
C SER A 495 -14.87 5.32 12.89
N VAL A 496 -14.04 6.33 13.21
CA VAL A 496 -14.51 7.66 13.65
C VAL A 496 -15.38 8.39 12.61
N PHE A 497 -15.15 8.15 11.31
CA PHE A 497 -15.94 8.74 10.22
C PHE A 497 -16.80 7.70 9.47
N GLY A 498 -16.87 6.45 9.95
CA GLY A 498 -17.61 5.36 9.30
C GLY A 498 -19.13 5.39 9.56
N GLY A 499 -19.65 6.37 10.31
CA GLY A 499 -21.09 6.60 10.48
C GLY A 499 -21.87 5.59 11.33
N ARG A 500 -21.29 4.42 11.65
CA ARG A 500 -21.89 3.43 12.55
C ARG A 500 -20.92 3.12 13.69
N PHE A 501 -21.21 3.67 14.87
CA PHE A 501 -20.52 3.29 16.09
C PHE A 501 -20.79 1.81 16.32
N THR A 502 -19.74 0.98 16.30
CA THR A 502 -19.80 -0.47 16.42
C THR A 502 -20.87 -0.91 17.41
N THR A 503 -21.84 -1.69 16.93
CA THR A 503 -22.94 -2.24 17.71
C THR A 503 -22.39 -3.33 18.63
N GLY A 504 -21.98 -2.98 19.85
CA GLY A 504 -21.50 -3.93 20.87
C GLY A 504 -20.89 -3.28 22.11
N ASP A 505 -20.38 -4.11 23.02
CA ASP A 505 -19.80 -3.73 24.33
C ASP A 505 -18.62 -2.74 24.24
N PHE A 506 -17.94 -2.69 23.10
CA PHE A 506 -16.78 -1.80 22.87
C PHE A 506 -17.16 -0.37 22.47
N ARG A 507 -18.44 -0.06 22.24
CA ARG A 507 -18.90 1.28 21.84
C ARG A 507 -18.54 2.36 22.86
N SER A 508 -18.70 2.04 24.15
CA SER A 508 -18.42 2.95 25.25
C SER A 508 -16.93 3.29 25.35
N ALA A 509 -16.07 2.27 25.23
CA ALA A 509 -14.62 2.42 25.22
C ALA A 509 -14.14 3.24 23.99
N PHE A 510 -14.66 2.95 22.80
CA PHE A 510 -14.34 3.70 21.59
C PHE A 510 -14.72 5.19 21.72
N LEU A 511 -15.95 5.48 22.13
CA LEU A 511 -16.43 6.85 22.32
C LEU A 511 -15.60 7.58 23.38
N PHE A 512 -15.23 6.89 24.46
CA PHE A 512 -14.35 7.45 25.48
C PHE A 512 -12.97 7.82 24.91
N VAL A 513 -12.35 6.94 24.11
CA VAL A 513 -11.04 7.22 23.49
C VAL A 513 -11.10 8.40 22.52
N VAL A 514 -12.12 8.46 21.65
CA VAL A 514 -12.32 9.59 20.74
C VAL A 514 -12.57 10.88 21.52
N ALA A 515 -13.45 10.85 22.52
CA ALA A 515 -13.72 12.01 23.38
C ALA A 515 -12.45 12.47 24.10
N ALA A 516 -11.69 11.57 24.70
CA ALA A 516 -10.42 11.89 25.37
C ALA A 516 -9.40 12.48 24.38
N ALA A 517 -9.32 11.97 23.15
CA ALA A 517 -8.45 12.50 22.10
C ALA A 517 -8.83 13.94 21.70
N LEU A 518 -10.13 14.21 21.54
CA LEU A 518 -10.65 15.54 21.17
C LEU A 518 -10.55 16.54 22.34
N LEU A 519 -10.90 16.12 23.56
CA LEU A 519 -10.76 16.94 24.78
C LEU A 519 -9.28 17.25 25.07
N GLY A 520 -8.38 16.27 24.95
CA GLY A 520 -6.95 16.49 25.05
C GLY A 520 -6.44 17.50 24.01
N SER A 521 -7.09 17.57 22.84
CA SER A 521 -6.73 18.51 21.78
C SER A 521 -7.11 19.98 22.06
N LEU A 522 -7.99 20.23 23.04
CA LEU A 522 -8.26 21.59 23.54
C LEU A 522 -7.01 22.18 24.23
N PHE A 523 -6.37 21.37 25.07
CA PHE A 523 -5.20 21.78 25.86
C PHE A 523 -3.89 21.65 25.06
N TRP A 524 -3.74 20.57 24.30
CA TRP A 524 -2.53 20.27 23.52
C TRP A 524 -2.87 20.07 22.05
N PRO A 525 -2.51 21.02 21.16
CA PRO A 525 -2.89 20.96 19.76
C PRO A 525 -2.54 19.61 19.10
N ARG A 526 -3.54 18.95 18.52
CA ARG A 526 -3.40 17.64 17.85
C ARG A 526 -2.83 16.54 18.77
N PHE A 527 -3.37 16.45 19.99
CA PHE A 527 -2.90 15.55 21.04
C PHE A 527 -2.73 14.10 20.56
N TRP A 528 -3.77 13.51 19.96
CA TRP A 528 -3.72 12.12 19.49
C TRP A 528 -2.70 11.94 18.37
N CYS A 529 -2.78 12.78 17.33
CA CYS A 529 -1.86 12.71 16.19
C CYS A 529 -0.39 12.88 16.61
N ARG A 530 -0.13 13.55 17.73
CA ARG A 530 1.22 13.84 18.19
C ARG A 530 1.83 12.77 19.08
N TYR A 531 1.01 12.16 19.95
CA TYR A 531 1.49 11.32 21.03
C TYR A 531 1.02 9.87 20.95
N LEU A 532 -0.08 9.57 20.26
CA LEU A 532 -0.72 8.25 20.30
C LEU A 532 -0.91 7.60 18.92
N CYS A 533 -1.01 8.38 17.85
CA CYS A 533 -1.42 7.90 16.53
C CYS A 533 -0.35 7.01 15.84
N PRO A 534 -0.61 5.70 15.61
CA PRO A 534 0.33 4.82 14.91
C PRO A 534 0.50 5.21 13.44
N ALA A 535 -0.57 5.62 12.76
CA ALA A 535 -0.51 6.16 11.39
C ALA A 535 0.38 7.40 11.28
N GLY A 536 0.26 8.33 12.24
CA GLY A 536 1.13 9.50 12.31
C GLY A 536 2.58 9.16 12.63
N ALA A 537 2.84 8.11 13.41
CA ALA A 537 4.20 7.60 13.65
C ALA A 537 4.79 7.03 12.37
N PHE A 538 4.07 6.16 11.66
CA PHE A 538 4.52 5.53 10.42
C PHE A 538 4.87 6.58 9.35
N LEU A 539 3.97 7.55 9.09
CA LEU A 539 4.25 8.62 8.14
C LEU A 539 5.39 9.55 8.61
N SER A 540 5.61 9.73 9.92
CA SER A 540 6.78 10.46 10.43
C SER A 540 8.11 9.73 10.19
N ILE A 541 8.12 8.38 10.22
CA ILE A 541 9.32 7.60 9.86
C ILE A 541 9.67 7.87 8.39
N LEU A 542 8.68 7.82 7.50
CA LEU A 542 8.86 8.07 6.05
C LEU A 542 9.32 9.52 5.75
N ASN A 543 8.85 10.49 6.52
CA ASN A 543 9.25 11.90 6.42
C ASN A 543 10.74 12.14 6.73
N HIS A 544 11.47 11.15 7.26
CA HIS A 544 12.91 11.30 7.45
C HIS A 544 13.67 11.38 6.12
N VAL A 545 13.16 10.74 5.06
CA VAL A 545 13.77 10.73 3.72
C VAL A 545 13.47 12.03 2.97
N ALA A 546 12.19 12.39 2.82
CA ALA A 546 11.66 13.65 2.27
C ALA A 546 12.52 14.30 1.16
N ILE A 547 12.63 13.62 0.01
CA ILE A 547 13.60 13.90 -1.06
C ILE A 547 13.51 15.35 -1.59
N LEU A 548 12.29 15.84 -1.82
CA LEU A 548 12.01 17.17 -2.38
C LEU A 548 11.70 18.22 -1.31
N LYS A 549 11.98 17.93 -0.03
CA LYS A 549 11.74 18.89 1.08
C LYS A 549 12.45 20.23 0.89
N ARG A 550 13.54 20.27 0.13
CA ARG A 550 14.29 21.51 -0.19
C ARG A 550 13.48 22.49 -1.02
N TYR A 551 12.55 22.01 -1.85
CA TYR A 551 11.70 22.86 -2.69
C TYR A 551 10.54 23.47 -1.90
N LEU A 552 10.15 22.84 -0.78
CA LEU A 552 9.14 23.40 0.09
C LEU A 552 9.70 24.57 0.91
N PRO A 553 8.86 25.55 1.25
CA PRO A 553 9.30 26.70 2.03
C PRO A 553 9.90 26.30 3.39
N ALA A 554 11.00 26.96 3.75
CA ALA A 554 11.75 26.68 4.97
C ALA A 554 10.89 26.87 6.23
N LYS A 555 10.91 25.87 7.12
CA LYS A 555 10.16 25.89 8.38
C LYS A 555 10.96 26.63 9.46
N LYS A 556 10.30 27.53 10.22
CA LYS A 556 10.90 28.30 11.33
C LYS A 556 10.75 27.55 12.66
N PHE A 557 11.63 26.59 12.95
CA PHE A 557 11.52 25.70 14.13
C PHE A 557 11.50 26.44 15.47
N GLY A 558 12.15 27.60 15.60
CA GLY A 558 12.08 28.43 16.81
C GLY A 558 10.67 28.93 17.18
N ARG A 559 9.70 28.85 16.24
CA ARG A 559 8.29 29.22 16.45
C ARG A 559 7.37 28.00 16.38
N CYS A 560 7.90 26.78 16.51
CA CYS A 560 7.09 25.58 16.40
C CYS A 560 6.31 25.31 17.68
N GLN A 561 4.99 25.47 17.64
CA GLN A 561 4.07 25.13 18.73
C GLN A 561 4.13 23.65 19.17
N PHE A 562 4.77 22.78 18.37
CA PHE A 562 4.91 21.35 18.68
C PHE A 562 6.27 20.99 19.32
N GLY A 563 7.05 22.00 19.72
CA GLY A 563 8.36 21.80 20.35
C GLY A 563 9.35 21.05 19.46
N LEU A 564 9.30 21.28 18.14
CA LEU A 564 10.24 20.71 17.18
C LEU A 564 11.47 21.60 17.04
N THR A 565 12.63 20.96 17.04
CA THR A 565 13.90 21.61 16.74
C THR A 565 14.41 21.16 15.36
N GLY A 566 15.47 21.80 14.85
CA GLY A 566 16.13 21.34 13.62
C GLY A 566 16.66 19.90 13.69
N ARG A 567 16.86 19.35 14.90
CA ARG A 567 17.35 17.98 15.13
C ARG A 567 16.22 16.93 15.08
N ASP A 568 14.99 17.30 15.46
CA ASP A 568 13.84 16.40 15.54
C ASP A 568 12.88 16.60 14.36
N ASN A 569 13.41 17.00 13.21
CA ASN A 569 12.60 17.45 12.07
C ASN A 569 11.85 16.32 11.31
N ALA A 570 12.15 15.05 11.61
CA ALA A 570 11.42 13.88 11.10
C ALA A 570 9.96 13.85 11.61
N ASP A 571 9.72 14.40 12.78
CA ASP A 571 8.40 14.54 13.37
C ASP A 571 7.61 15.75 12.81
N CYS A 572 8.15 16.49 11.83
CA CYS A 572 7.49 17.65 11.24
C CYS A 572 6.37 17.24 10.28
N ILE A 573 5.14 17.60 10.63
CA ILE A 573 3.92 17.40 9.81
C ILE A 573 3.66 18.52 8.80
N GLN A 574 4.65 19.38 8.57
CA GLN A 574 4.60 20.43 7.57
C GLN A 574 3.42 21.44 7.60
N CYS A 575 2.70 21.56 8.72
CA CYS A 575 1.53 22.44 8.91
C CYS A 575 1.69 23.95 8.62
N ASP A 576 2.90 24.43 8.34
CA ASP A 576 3.24 25.84 8.06
C ASP A 576 2.88 26.90 9.13
N LYS A 577 2.31 26.51 10.27
CA LYS A 577 1.95 27.46 11.36
C LYS A 577 3.12 28.30 11.86
N CYS A 578 4.34 27.78 11.81
CA CYS A 578 5.53 28.53 12.20
C CYS A 578 5.93 29.63 11.19
N ARG A 579 5.34 29.63 9.99
CA ARG A 579 5.59 30.61 8.92
C ARG A 579 4.54 31.70 8.85
N PHE A 580 3.27 31.39 9.15
CA PHE A 580 2.21 32.40 9.14
C PHE A 580 2.48 33.43 10.24
N GLU A 581 2.80 34.66 9.86
CA GLU A 581 2.89 35.78 10.82
C GLU A 581 1.54 36.02 11.48
N LYS A 582 1.55 36.49 12.74
CA LYS A 582 0.38 37.17 13.29
C LYS A 582 0.07 38.34 12.36
N PHE A 583 -1.17 38.39 11.87
CA PHE A 583 -1.72 39.37 10.93
C PHE A 583 -1.01 40.73 10.97
N ASP A 584 -0.20 41.02 9.95
CA ASP A 584 0.28 42.38 9.68
C ASP A 584 -0.36 42.87 8.37
N ARG A 585 -1.25 43.86 8.48
CA ARG A 585 -2.16 44.30 7.39
C ARG A 585 -1.39 44.88 6.18
N ALA A 586 -0.13 45.26 6.35
CA ALA A 586 0.70 45.87 5.30
C ALA A 586 1.11 44.91 4.17
N ALA A 587 1.22 43.59 4.44
CA ALA A 587 1.67 42.61 3.44
C ALA A 587 0.58 42.17 2.44
N ALA A 588 -0.68 42.59 2.66
CA ALA A 588 -1.81 42.25 1.79
C ALA A 588 -1.86 43.07 0.50
N ALA A 589 -1.32 44.30 0.50
CA ALA A 589 -1.39 45.21 -0.64
C ALA A 589 -0.48 44.78 -1.81
N LYS A 590 0.64 44.09 -1.53
CA LYS A 590 1.60 43.65 -2.56
C LYS A 590 1.20 42.35 -3.28
N ARG A 591 0.08 41.73 -2.90
CA ARG A 591 -0.36 40.42 -3.39
C ARG A 591 -1.32 40.49 -4.59
N ARG A 592 -1.66 41.70 -5.06
CA ARG A 592 -2.62 41.94 -6.14
C ARG A 592 -2.05 41.76 -7.56
N GLU A 593 -0.73 41.89 -7.74
CA GLU A 593 -0.07 41.62 -9.04
C GLU A 593 0.12 40.12 -9.32
N PHE A 594 0.15 39.27 -8.29
CA PHE A 594 0.35 37.82 -8.45
C PHE A 594 -0.94 37.04 -8.77
N ALA A 595 -2.11 37.69 -8.65
CA ALA A 595 -3.41 37.09 -8.97
C ALA A 595 -3.57 36.81 -10.48
N GLY A 596 -2.91 37.60 -11.34
CA GLY A 596 -2.89 37.36 -12.80
C GLY A 596 -2.08 36.12 -13.19
N ALA A 597 -0.92 35.93 -12.57
CA ALA A 597 -0.11 34.72 -12.75
C ALA A 597 -0.76 33.47 -12.13
N PHE A 598 -1.52 33.65 -11.04
CA PHE A 598 -2.31 32.58 -10.39
C PHE A 598 -3.48 32.11 -11.26
N ALA A 599 -4.21 33.03 -11.90
CA ALA A 599 -5.24 32.67 -12.87
C ALA A 599 -4.65 31.93 -14.08
N ALA A 600 -3.49 32.37 -14.58
CA ALA A 600 -2.79 31.73 -15.69
C ALA A 600 -2.28 30.32 -15.35
N CYS A 601 -1.68 30.10 -14.18
CA CYS A 601 -1.21 28.76 -13.78
C CYS A 601 -2.36 27.79 -13.46
N VAL A 602 -3.47 28.28 -12.89
CA VAL A 602 -4.68 27.46 -12.68
C VAL A 602 -5.36 27.17 -14.01
N LEU A 603 -5.40 28.12 -14.95
CA LEU A 603 -5.84 27.87 -16.33
C LEU A 603 -4.92 26.89 -17.04
N ILE A 604 -3.60 27.00 -16.92
CA ILE A 604 -2.65 26.06 -17.55
C ILE A 604 -2.77 24.67 -16.92
N ALA A 605 -2.96 24.55 -15.60
CA ALA A 605 -3.18 23.26 -14.95
C ALA A 605 -4.56 22.68 -15.29
N ALA A 606 -5.62 23.50 -15.36
CA ALA A 606 -6.95 23.09 -15.80
C ALA A 606 -6.97 22.74 -17.29
N LEU A 607 -6.19 23.44 -18.13
CA LEU A 607 -5.99 23.18 -19.55
C LEU A 607 -5.13 21.92 -19.73
N PHE A 608 -4.13 21.68 -18.90
CA PHE A 608 -3.32 20.45 -18.93
C PHE A 608 -4.12 19.24 -18.44
N ILE A 609 -4.97 19.40 -17.42
CA ILE A 609 -5.91 18.36 -16.98
C ILE A 609 -7.03 18.15 -18.01
N SER A 610 -7.46 19.21 -18.70
CA SER A 610 -8.43 19.13 -19.80
C SER A 610 -7.81 18.59 -21.08
N VAL A 611 -6.51 18.79 -21.35
CA VAL A 611 -5.78 18.28 -22.53
C VAL A 611 -5.29 16.85 -22.28
N VAL A 612 -4.88 16.49 -21.06
CA VAL A 612 -4.59 15.10 -20.68
C VAL A 612 -5.88 14.30 -20.50
N SER A 613 -6.98 14.94 -20.13
CA SER A 613 -8.32 14.35 -20.28
C SER A 613 -8.74 14.31 -21.74
N ALA A 614 -8.50 15.32 -22.57
CA ALA A 614 -8.95 15.37 -23.97
C ALA A 614 -8.13 14.48 -24.90
N ASP A 615 -6.83 14.27 -24.66
CA ASP A 615 -5.99 13.31 -25.40
C ASP A 615 -6.38 11.85 -25.05
N ARG A 616 -6.97 11.64 -23.87
CA ARG A 616 -7.63 10.38 -23.49
C ARG A 616 -9.11 10.32 -23.86
N PHE A 617 -9.79 11.46 -23.92
CA PHE A 617 -11.18 11.60 -24.37
C PHE A 617 -11.23 11.41 -25.88
N LEU A 618 -10.23 11.82 -26.65
CA LEU A 618 -10.11 11.50 -28.08
C LEU A 618 -9.81 10.01 -28.34
N LYS A 619 -9.43 9.25 -27.31
CA LYS A 619 -9.36 7.77 -27.34
C LYS A 619 -10.62 7.10 -26.77
N VAL A 620 -11.53 7.85 -26.16
CA VAL A 620 -12.77 7.38 -25.50
C VAL A 620 -14.03 8.00 -26.13
N VAL A 621 -13.89 8.95 -27.06
CA VAL A 621 -14.91 9.30 -28.05
C VAL A 621 -15.08 8.03 -28.88
N PRO A 622 -16.25 7.38 -28.83
CA PRO A 622 -16.52 6.35 -29.81
C PRO A 622 -16.39 6.99 -31.18
N ALA A 623 -15.61 6.37 -32.05
CA ALA A 623 -15.90 6.37 -33.47
C ALA A 623 -17.34 5.83 -33.61
N GLY A 624 -18.32 6.72 -33.42
CA GLY A 624 -19.70 6.53 -33.81
C GLY A 624 -19.82 6.84 -35.29
N GLN A 625 -19.29 5.92 -36.10
CA GLN A 625 -19.54 5.64 -37.52
C GLN A 625 -18.50 4.55 -37.85
N GLU A 626 -18.78 3.27 -38.05
CA GLU A 626 -19.95 2.46 -38.41
C GLU A 626 -19.71 1.07 -37.74
N ALA A 627 -20.69 0.25 -37.34
CA ALA A 627 -21.69 -0.35 -38.21
C ALA A 627 -22.92 -0.77 -37.40
N ALA A 628 -23.93 0.10 -37.37
CA ALA A 628 -25.30 -0.35 -37.49
C ALA A 628 -25.67 -0.20 -38.96
N THR A 629 -26.00 -1.32 -39.59
CA THR A 629 -26.68 -1.43 -40.87
C THR A 629 -27.95 -0.56 -40.90
N VAL A 630 -27.82 0.67 -41.40
CA VAL A 630 -28.91 1.42 -42.06
C VAL A 630 -28.30 2.20 -43.22
N SER A 631 -28.65 1.78 -44.43
CA SER A 631 -28.52 2.45 -45.74
C SER A 631 -27.67 3.72 -45.80
N ALA A 632 -26.45 3.59 -46.35
CA ALA A 632 -25.79 4.72 -46.99
C ALA A 632 -26.64 5.19 -48.18
N SER A 633 -27.21 6.39 -48.08
CA SER A 633 -27.73 7.15 -49.23
C SER A 633 -26.61 7.86 -50.01
N GLY A 634 -25.34 7.58 -49.69
CA GLY A 634 -24.20 7.86 -50.57
C GLY A 634 -23.94 6.65 -51.45
N GLY A 635 -24.40 6.69 -52.69
CA GLY A 635 -24.14 5.63 -53.67
C GLY A 635 -22.64 5.39 -53.83
N GLN A 636 -22.22 4.13 -53.73
CA GLN A 636 -20.89 3.70 -54.12
C GLN A 636 -20.62 4.12 -55.58
N PRO A 637 -19.42 4.59 -55.93
CA PRO A 637 -19.08 4.85 -57.32
C PRO A 637 -19.20 3.52 -58.07
N ARG A 638 -20.23 3.43 -58.91
CA ARG A 638 -20.38 2.32 -59.86
C ARG A 638 -19.61 2.67 -61.10
N ASP A 639 -18.84 1.71 -61.62
CA ASP A 639 -18.36 1.77 -62.98
C ASP A 639 -19.57 1.89 -63.91
N VAL A 640 -19.65 3.04 -64.58
CA VAL A 640 -20.71 3.30 -65.56
C VAL A 640 -20.30 2.59 -66.85
N ASP A 641 -21.08 1.60 -67.27
CA ASP A 641 -20.97 1.02 -68.61
C ASP A 641 -21.37 2.10 -69.64
N ALA A 642 -20.37 2.85 -70.08
CA ALA A 642 -20.53 3.95 -71.01
C ALA A 642 -21.13 3.51 -72.34
N GLN A 643 -20.96 2.23 -72.70
CA GLN A 643 -21.50 1.68 -73.94
C GLN A 643 -23.01 1.48 -73.81
N ARG A 644 -23.48 0.97 -72.67
CA ARG A 644 -24.90 0.85 -72.36
C ARG A 644 -25.60 2.20 -72.24
N VAL A 645 -24.97 3.20 -71.62
CA VAL A 645 -25.54 4.55 -71.51
C VAL A 645 -25.70 5.21 -72.89
N ARG A 646 -24.70 5.08 -73.77
CA ARG A 646 -24.78 5.60 -75.16
C ARG A 646 -25.88 4.92 -75.97
N THR A 647 -26.08 3.61 -75.79
CA THR A 647 -27.19 2.88 -76.44
C THR A 647 -28.54 3.42 -75.96
N MET A 648 -28.69 3.67 -74.66
CA MET A 648 -29.94 4.21 -74.11
C MET A 648 -30.20 5.67 -74.54
N MET A 649 -29.18 6.49 -74.74
CA MET A 649 -29.33 7.82 -75.35
C MET A 649 -29.75 7.73 -76.82
N ARG A 650 -29.18 6.81 -77.60
CA ARG A 650 -29.61 6.59 -79.01
C ARG A 650 -31.03 6.06 -79.13
N GLU A 651 -31.47 5.26 -78.16
CA GLU A 651 -32.87 4.79 -78.06
C GLU A 651 -33.83 5.86 -77.49
N ASN A 652 -33.39 7.11 -77.29
CA ASN A 652 -34.14 8.20 -76.66
C ASN A 652 -34.69 7.87 -75.26
N LYS A 653 -34.06 6.94 -74.54
CA LYS A 653 -34.42 6.57 -73.16
C LYS A 653 -33.68 7.41 -72.11
N LEU A 654 -32.66 8.17 -72.50
CA LEU A 654 -31.90 9.08 -71.65
C LEU A 654 -31.63 10.39 -72.40
N SER A 655 -31.86 11.53 -71.74
CA SER A 655 -31.68 12.88 -72.29
C SER A 655 -30.19 13.22 -72.42
N ASP A 656 -29.84 13.96 -73.47
CA ASP A 656 -28.49 14.42 -73.79
C ASP A 656 -28.27 15.93 -73.52
N LYS A 657 -29.25 16.59 -72.88
CA LYS A 657 -29.19 18.04 -72.57
C LYS A 657 -28.75 18.30 -71.11
N GLU A 658 -27.96 19.36 -70.94
CA GLU A 658 -27.38 19.77 -69.65
C GLU A 658 -28.44 20.37 -68.69
N ALA A 659 -28.32 20.11 -67.38
CA ALA A 659 -29.33 20.48 -66.38
C ALA A 659 -29.08 21.87 -65.75
N GLU A 660 -30.07 22.77 -65.82
CA GLU A 660 -29.97 24.21 -65.53
C GLU A 660 -29.91 24.66 -64.04
N PHE A 661 -29.41 23.86 -63.10
CA PHE A 661 -29.52 24.20 -61.67
C PHE A 661 -28.18 24.25 -60.91
N TYR A 662 -27.39 25.32 -61.09
CA TYR A 662 -26.45 25.79 -60.07
C TYR A 662 -26.27 27.32 -60.18
N LYS A 663 -26.71 28.08 -59.16
CA LYS A 663 -26.28 29.47 -58.95
C LYS A 663 -25.21 29.52 -57.86
N LYS A 664 -24.05 30.12 -58.18
CA LYS A 664 -22.99 30.46 -57.21
C LYS A 664 -23.51 31.54 -56.26
N VAL A 665 -23.27 31.38 -54.97
CA VAL A 665 -23.46 32.44 -53.96
C VAL A 665 -22.10 33.13 -53.80
N GLU A 666 -22.07 34.45 -54.06
CA GLU A 666 -20.93 35.37 -53.87
C GLU A 666 -20.74 35.79 -52.41
#